data_AF-A0A931CKF7-F1
#
_entry.id   AF-A0A931CKF7-F1
#
_cell.length_a   1.000
_cell.length_b   1.000
_cell.length_c   1.000
_cell.angle_alpha   90.00
_cell.angle_beta   90.00
_cell.angle_gamma   90.00
#
_symmetry.space_group_name_H-M   'P 1'
#
loop_
_entity.id
_entity.type
_entity.pdbx_description
1 polymer ?
#
loop_
_entity_poly.entity_id
_entity_poly.type
_entity_poly.pdbx_seq_one_letter_code
_entity_poly.pdbx_strand_id
1 'polypeptide(L)'
;MTVNLRRTPTVAERSADGPLDHLRTLIQALPVPTAPLTFPSREAALGLALMDLSFRLDHLPRLSEHLTLMDRGHMSRSISVDVDLAFISGRLRDTLMVPGEAAPGGGASLWVPVSRYSRRDLAPVVIRDSSGDVVPRLSHRDANRVTAAAFVMLLSMLINAHREVAAPTSPIHQLRHTHQRSRWLIEAAITELITVGSPVGQRLHTPLDHAVLPAPGARDGGRTGDSRSMRDLALSGLDVLFPAAGGDHLMVPFARLLQLATRQYMLVAQLGLDRPRRFLTWEAPLLPAQHRPAPLQTLAKNVLPLNREFVVEYETEIPRSVKAYHLTLEVRQEISVRRFLMSSNVDEEFVEVLAQDLESVARRAQRLGRHHKLLELEMQGIASRLAELGRRRLVDLASYEAYLARLPIPVGPESAPPPRRLTVDEVIAALSAGDCSLDVLSAFCAHYAADGLQHLARSGLAGPALLNIANGLRAAQVGRDVTTDNDPREHGAHAHWRRPSVDLSPQSTEPVRAVAYMALADEAPALIESITRMVSGLTLMVLGIGTLLSGGIAWLYSSEVSEGFAPEQADAVVAVLLLVPGLLLARLALPSTRSVLGQLHKFQRTLAAASVVVTTALAIAVGTVRSDVEMARLFQLALAVLIVILFCCLCEFYARRVHRSSSVPRSARVPRWLRDARRATRRTVEPDDFFDARDEV
;
A
#
# COMPACT_ATOMS: atom_id res chain seq x y z
N MET A 1 -10.62 -15.95 35.26
CA MET A 1 -9.90 -15.76 33.98
C MET A 1 -10.62 -14.66 33.22
N THR A 2 -10.30 -13.41 33.53
CA THR A 2 -10.99 -12.21 33.03
C THR A 2 -10.30 -11.73 31.75
N VAL A 3 -11.05 -11.78 30.65
CA VAL A 3 -10.61 -11.34 29.32
C VAL A 3 -10.56 -9.81 29.33
N ASN A 4 -9.34 -9.25 29.37
CA ASN A 4 -9.13 -7.83 29.12
C ASN A 4 -9.34 -7.56 27.62
N LEU A 5 -10.53 -7.07 27.29
CA LEU A 5 -10.83 -6.50 25.98
C LEU A 5 -9.96 -5.25 25.79
N ARG A 6 -8.93 -5.39 24.96
CA ARG A 6 -8.08 -4.28 24.51
C ARG A 6 -8.97 -3.25 23.81
N ARG A 7 -9.11 -2.08 24.43
CA ARG A 7 -9.79 -0.90 23.90
C ARG A 7 -9.22 -0.56 22.53
N THR A 8 -10.09 -0.42 21.54
CA THR A 8 -9.80 0.15 20.23
C THR A 8 -9.38 1.62 20.42
N PRO A 9 -8.24 2.07 19.88
CA PRO A 9 -7.87 3.47 19.97
C PRO A 9 -8.82 4.30 19.11
N THR A 10 -9.43 5.32 19.72
CA THR A 10 -10.31 6.26 19.03
C THR A 10 -9.49 7.21 18.16
N VAL A 11 -10.10 7.78 17.12
CA VAL A 11 -9.47 8.69 16.15
C VAL A 11 -8.80 9.92 16.82
N ALA A 12 -9.19 10.25 18.06
CA ALA A 12 -8.59 11.32 18.86
C ALA A 12 -7.23 10.97 19.51
N GLU A 13 -6.86 9.70 19.67
CA GLU A 13 -5.53 9.31 20.20
C GLU A 13 -4.41 9.42 19.14
N ARG A 14 -4.74 9.63 17.86
CA ARG A 14 -3.74 9.80 16.80
C ARG A 14 -3.07 11.18 16.79
N SER A 15 -3.55 12.16 17.54
CA SER A 15 -2.94 13.51 17.57
C SER A 15 -1.92 13.72 18.69
N ALA A 16 -1.70 12.73 19.57
CA ALA A 16 -0.86 12.88 20.77
C ALA A 16 0.59 12.35 20.63
N ASP A 17 0.97 11.82 19.46
CA ASP A 17 2.32 11.26 19.19
C ASP A 17 3.06 12.07 18.11
N GLY A 18 3.16 13.39 18.29
CA GLY A 18 3.91 14.26 17.37
C GLY A 18 5.43 14.15 17.58
N PRO A 19 6.26 14.38 16.54
CA PRO A 19 7.72 14.41 16.70
C PRO A 19 8.19 15.50 17.68
N LEU A 20 7.43 16.59 17.80
CA LEU A 20 7.68 17.65 18.77
C LEU A 20 7.40 17.20 20.21
N ASP A 21 6.45 16.28 20.41
CA ASP A 21 6.17 15.73 21.75
C ASP A 21 7.29 14.79 22.19
N HIS A 22 7.81 13.97 21.28
CA HIS A 22 9.02 13.19 21.54
C HIS A 22 10.23 14.08 21.84
N LEU A 23 10.36 15.21 21.14
CA LEU A 23 11.41 16.20 21.43
C LEU A 23 11.24 16.81 22.84
N ARG A 24 10.02 17.18 23.23
CA ARG A 24 9.71 17.65 24.60
C ARG A 24 10.06 16.61 25.65
N THR A 25 9.71 15.34 25.41
CA THR A 25 10.06 14.22 26.29
C THR A 25 11.58 14.08 26.41
N LEU A 26 12.33 14.16 25.31
CA LEU A 26 13.80 14.06 25.35
C LEU A 26 14.45 15.26 26.06
N ILE A 27 13.93 16.47 25.89
CA ILE A 27 14.40 17.66 26.63
C ILE A 27 14.18 17.50 28.11
N GLN A 28 13.15 16.77 28.55
CA GLN A 28 12.96 16.45 29.95
C GLN A 28 13.90 15.33 30.39
N ALA A 29 14.14 14.32 29.54
CA ALA A 29 14.92 13.13 29.86
C ALA A 29 16.45 13.34 29.93
N LEU A 30 17.01 14.06 28.95
CA LEU A 30 18.46 14.10 28.72
C LEU A 30 19.20 14.90 29.80
N PRO A 31 20.44 14.55 30.17
CA PRO A 31 21.24 15.38 31.05
C PRO A 31 21.50 16.75 30.40
N VAL A 32 21.51 17.82 31.21
CA VAL A 32 21.77 19.17 30.70
C VAL A 32 23.23 19.24 30.21
N PRO A 33 23.48 19.55 28.92
CA PRO A 33 24.84 19.60 28.40
C PRO A 33 25.68 20.70 29.06
N THR A 34 26.93 20.37 29.38
CA THR A 34 27.91 21.31 29.94
C THR A 34 28.71 22.04 28.85
N ALA A 35 28.66 21.57 27.61
CA ALA A 35 29.37 22.10 26.45
C ALA A 35 28.48 22.00 25.18
N PRO A 36 28.72 22.84 24.15
CA PRO A 36 27.97 22.78 22.88
C PRO A 36 28.29 21.49 22.11
N LEU A 37 27.28 20.98 21.38
CA LEU A 37 27.53 20.00 20.34
C LEU A 37 28.19 20.70 19.15
N THR A 38 29.39 20.24 18.79
CA THR A 38 30.15 20.84 17.68
C THR A 38 30.01 19.96 16.45
N PHE A 39 29.33 20.48 15.45
CA PHE A 39 29.32 19.92 14.10
C PHE A 39 30.17 20.82 13.19
N PRO A 40 31.09 20.25 12.39
CA PRO A 40 31.75 21.01 11.34
C PRO A 40 30.72 21.66 10.42
N SER A 41 30.89 22.94 10.05
CA SER A 41 29.96 23.65 9.17
C SER A 41 29.74 22.94 7.84
N ARG A 42 30.75 22.19 7.38
CA ARG A 42 30.66 21.33 6.20
C ARG A 42 29.68 20.17 6.37
N GLU A 43 29.62 19.53 7.54
CA GLU A 43 28.67 18.42 7.80
C GLU A 43 27.23 18.93 7.80
N ALA A 44 26.99 20.10 8.40
CA ALA A 44 25.68 20.73 8.37
C ALA A 44 25.26 21.11 6.94
N ALA A 45 26.17 21.68 6.14
CA ALA A 45 25.91 22.01 4.74
C ALA A 45 25.65 20.76 3.89
N LEU A 46 26.45 19.71 4.07
CA LEU A 46 26.25 18.40 3.43
C LEU A 46 24.90 17.80 3.81
N GLY A 47 24.54 17.78 5.09
CA GLY A 47 23.26 17.25 5.54
C GLY A 47 22.06 18.01 4.98
N LEU A 48 22.14 19.34 4.90
CA LEU A 48 21.10 20.17 4.26
C LEU A 48 20.95 19.86 2.77
N ALA A 49 22.08 19.74 2.05
CA ALA A 49 22.11 19.39 0.64
C ALA A 49 21.53 17.99 0.38
N LEU A 50 21.91 17.00 1.21
CA LEU A 50 21.38 15.64 1.12
C LEU A 50 19.89 15.59 1.44
N MET A 51 19.44 16.32 2.46
CA MET A 51 18.02 16.41 2.80
C MET A 51 17.20 16.99 1.64
N ASP A 52 17.60 18.14 1.08
CA ASP A 52 16.90 18.77 -0.05
C ASP A 52 16.79 17.81 -1.25
N LEU A 53 17.89 17.15 -1.61
CA LEU A 53 17.89 16.14 -2.67
C LEU A 53 17.08 14.89 -2.32
N SER A 54 17.05 14.46 -1.06
CA SER A 54 16.32 13.25 -0.64
C SER A 54 14.80 13.43 -0.61
N PHE A 55 14.32 14.65 -0.38
CA PHE A 55 12.89 14.94 -0.38
C PHE A 55 12.38 15.21 -1.79
N ARG A 56 13.21 15.86 -2.61
CA ARG A 56 12.83 16.16 -3.99
C ARG A 56 13.12 15.02 -4.91
N LEU A 57 14.28 14.38 -4.87
CA LEU A 57 14.69 13.31 -5.81
C LEU A 57 14.59 13.72 -7.30
N ASP A 58 14.76 15.02 -7.60
CA ASP A 58 14.68 15.56 -8.96
C ASP A 58 15.74 14.96 -9.91
N HIS A 59 16.85 14.47 -9.37
CA HIS A 59 17.91 13.78 -10.10
C HIS A 59 17.58 12.33 -10.45
N LEU A 60 16.41 11.80 -10.05
CA LEU A 60 15.92 10.46 -10.37
C LEU A 60 14.84 10.51 -11.45
N PRO A 61 15.19 10.52 -12.75
CA PRO A 61 14.19 10.49 -13.82
C PRO A 61 13.28 9.27 -13.80
N ARG A 62 13.78 8.11 -13.33
CA ARG A 62 13.05 6.85 -13.35
C ARG A 62 13.31 6.03 -12.09
N LEU A 63 12.23 5.54 -11.49
CA LEU A 63 12.23 4.59 -10.39
C LEU A 63 11.55 3.29 -10.87
N SER A 64 12.16 2.15 -10.62
CA SER A 64 11.59 0.84 -10.93
C SER A 64 11.64 -0.06 -9.71
N GLU A 65 10.52 -0.71 -9.41
CA GLU A 65 10.42 -1.72 -8.36
C GLU A 65 10.08 -3.07 -8.98
N HIS A 66 10.84 -4.09 -8.59
CA HIS A 66 10.60 -5.48 -8.93
C HIS A 66 10.17 -6.23 -7.68
N LEU A 67 8.91 -6.65 -7.66
CA LEU A 67 8.29 -7.39 -6.57
C LEU A 67 8.36 -8.87 -6.88
N THR A 68 8.85 -9.67 -5.94
CA THR A 68 8.79 -11.13 -6.02
C THR A 68 8.04 -11.65 -4.81
N LEU A 69 6.91 -12.33 -5.06
CA LEU A 69 6.10 -12.90 -4.00
C LEU A 69 6.72 -14.24 -3.56
N MET A 70 7.43 -14.24 -2.43
CA MET A 70 8.19 -15.41 -1.96
C MET A 70 7.27 -16.46 -1.34
N ASP A 71 6.38 -16.03 -0.45
CA ASP A 71 5.36 -16.82 0.22
C ASP A 71 4.09 -15.99 0.47
N ARG A 72 3.12 -16.51 1.23
CA ARG A 72 1.88 -15.79 1.55
C ARG A 72 2.15 -14.49 2.34
N GLY A 73 3.16 -14.49 3.21
CA GLY A 73 3.37 -13.44 4.20
C GLY A 73 4.50 -12.47 3.90
N HIS A 74 5.31 -12.74 2.88
CA HIS A 74 6.54 -12.02 2.60
C HIS A 74 6.68 -11.76 1.11
N MET A 75 7.01 -10.50 0.79
CA MET A 75 7.33 -10.06 -0.55
C MET A 75 8.74 -9.48 -0.55
N SER A 76 9.60 -9.95 -1.45
CA SER A 76 10.90 -9.32 -1.68
C SER A 76 10.74 -8.23 -2.72
N ARG A 77 11.49 -7.14 -2.54
CA ARG A 77 11.48 -6.00 -3.44
C ARG A 77 12.90 -5.67 -3.84
N SER A 78 13.17 -5.64 -5.14
CA SER A 78 14.38 -5.05 -5.69
C SER A 78 14.05 -3.69 -6.27
N ILE A 79 14.84 -2.68 -5.91
CA ILE A 79 14.66 -1.31 -6.39
C ILE A 79 15.77 -1.02 -7.38
N SER A 80 15.41 -0.39 -8.49
CA SER A 80 16.30 0.06 -9.54
C SER A 80 16.02 1.52 -9.88
N VAL A 81 17.04 2.37 -9.86
CA VAL A 81 16.91 3.80 -10.16
C VAL A 81 17.87 4.23 -11.25
N ASP A 82 17.37 5.10 -12.13
CA ASP A 82 18.20 5.88 -13.02
C ASP A 82 18.53 7.21 -12.33
N VAL A 83 19.81 7.51 -12.15
CA VAL A 83 20.34 8.74 -11.58
C VAL A 83 20.94 9.59 -12.69
N ASP A 84 20.52 10.85 -12.81
CA ASP A 84 21.11 11.82 -13.73
C ASP A 84 21.76 12.98 -12.94
N LEU A 85 23.10 12.94 -12.90
CA LEU A 85 23.94 13.90 -12.18
C LEU A 85 23.93 15.29 -12.81
N ALA A 86 23.44 15.45 -14.05
CA ALA A 86 23.35 16.75 -14.70
C ALA A 86 22.34 17.70 -13.99
N PHE A 87 21.35 17.13 -13.29
CA PHE A 87 20.41 17.90 -12.48
C PHE A 87 21.04 18.45 -11.19
N ILE A 88 22.19 17.93 -10.77
CA ILE A 88 22.93 18.39 -9.60
C ILE A 88 24.00 19.38 -10.05
N SER A 89 23.70 20.68 -9.95
CA SER A 89 24.56 21.75 -10.46
C SER A 89 24.86 22.84 -9.43
N GLY A 90 25.87 23.66 -9.73
CA GLY A 90 26.27 24.82 -8.93
C GLY A 90 26.71 24.48 -7.51
N ARG A 91 26.34 25.35 -6.56
CA ARG A 91 26.73 25.26 -5.14
C ARG A 91 26.32 23.95 -4.47
N LEU A 92 25.23 23.34 -4.92
CA LEU A 92 24.78 22.05 -4.40
C LEU A 92 25.80 20.96 -4.74
N ARG A 93 26.28 20.93 -6.00
CA ARG A 93 27.30 19.99 -6.45
C ARG A 93 28.58 20.12 -5.63
N ASP A 94 29.08 21.34 -5.42
CA ASP A 94 30.30 21.59 -4.66
C ASP A 94 30.21 21.09 -3.20
N THR A 95 29.01 21.21 -2.61
CA THR A 95 28.75 20.77 -1.23
C THR A 95 28.73 19.24 -1.11
N LEU A 96 28.29 18.53 -2.16
CA LEU A 96 28.18 17.08 -2.21
C LEU A 96 29.48 16.37 -2.61
N MET A 97 30.51 17.11 -3.01
CA MET A 97 31.80 16.54 -3.40
C MET A 97 32.48 15.80 -2.24
N VAL A 98 32.89 14.56 -2.52
CA VAL A 98 33.65 13.73 -1.58
C VAL A 98 35.06 14.29 -1.45
N PRO A 99 35.54 14.62 -0.22
CA PRO A 99 36.90 15.09 -0.03
C PRO A 99 37.92 13.97 -0.13
N GLY A 100 38.98 14.18 -0.92
CA GLY A 100 40.24 13.44 -0.79
C GLY A 100 40.24 11.97 -1.23
N GLU A 101 39.09 11.36 -1.50
CA GLU A 101 38.97 10.02 -2.06
C GLU A 101 38.49 10.09 -3.50
N ALA A 102 39.33 9.60 -4.41
CA ALA A 102 38.88 9.28 -5.76
C ALA A 102 37.87 8.13 -5.70
N ALA A 103 36.81 8.21 -6.49
CA ALA A 103 35.92 7.07 -6.70
C ALA A 103 36.73 5.85 -7.21
N PRO A 104 36.20 4.61 -7.11
CA PRO A 104 36.78 3.48 -7.83
C PRO A 104 36.86 3.86 -9.33
N GLY A 105 38.07 4.16 -9.82
CA GLY A 105 38.29 4.79 -11.13
C GLY A 105 39.09 6.11 -11.14
N GLY A 106 39.52 6.65 -9.99
CA GLY A 106 40.49 7.76 -9.94
C GLY A 106 39.90 9.17 -10.10
N GLY A 107 38.60 9.30 -10.32
CA GLY A 107 37.91 10.56 -10.57
C GLY A 107 37.19 11.16 -9.36
N ALA A 108 36.80 12.43 -9.46
CA ALA A 108 35.95 13.10 -8.48
C ALA A 108 34.57 12.42 -8.35
N SER A 109 34.04 12.36 -7.14
CA SER A 109 32.73 11.75 -6.82
C SER A 109 31.84 12.64 -5.98
N LEU A 110 30.53 12.38 -6.04
CA LEU A 110 29.49 13.04 -5.26
C LEU A 110 28.80 12.06 -4.32
N TRP A 111 28.43 12.53 -3.13
CA TRP A 111 27.41 11.89 -2.31
C TRP A 111 26.02 12.22 -2.85
N VAL A 112 25.25 11.20 -3.24
CA VAL A 112 23.93 11.38 -3.86
C VAL A 112 22.90 10.52 -3.12
N PRO A 113 21.82 11.11 -2.56
CA PRO A 113 20.74 10.34 -1.96
C PRO A 113 19.93 9.65 -3.07
N VAL A 114 19.65 8.36 -2.91
CA VAL A 114 18.99 7.55 -3.95
C VAL A 114 17.65 6.97 -3.51
N SER A 115 17.39 6.87 -2.21
CA SER A 115 16.12 6.41 -1.64
C SER A 115 16.09 6.67 -0.12
N ARG A 116 14.94 6.44 0.50
CA ARG A 116 14.76 6.43 1.96
C ARG A 116 14.10 5.12 2.38
N TYR A 117 14.52 4.52 3.49
CA TYR A 117 13.91 3.30 4.02
C TYR A 117 13.51 3.48 5.48
N SER A 118 12.49 2.72 5.90
CA SER A 118 11.98 2.75 7.26
C SER A 118 13.06 2.33 8.26
N ARG A 119 13.13 3.02 9.41
CA ARG A 119 14.01 2.63 10.52
C ARG A 119 13.61 1.32 11.19
N ARG A 120 12.41 0.80 10.89
CA ARG A 120 11.97 -0.53 11.33
C ARG A 120 12.79 -1.63 10.67
N ASP A 121 13.38 -1.34 9.51
CA ASP A 121 14.16 -2.29 8.76
C ASP A 121 15.64 -2.14 9.08
N LEU A 122 16.20 -3.17 9.73
CA LEU A 122 17.58 -3.16 10.20
C LEU A 122 18.54 -3.85 9.20
N ALA A 123 18.05 -4.28 8.04
CA ALA A 123 18.85 -4.99 7.06
C ALA A 123 19.84 -4.03 6.36
N PRO A 124 21.15 -4.36 6.31
CA PRO A 124 22.11 -3.55 5.56
C PRO A 124 21.84 -3.69 4.06
N VAL A 125 21.61 -2.55 3.39
CA VAL A 125 21.40 -2.51 1.94
C VAL A 125 22.74 -2.47 1.22
N VAL A 126 22.89 -3.25 0.15
CA VAL A 126 24.05 -3.23 -0.76
C VAL A 126 23.61 -2.62 -2.08
N ILE A 127 24.24 -1.51 -2.47
CA ILE A 127 23.96 -0.83 -3.73
C ILE A 127 24.92 -1.36 -4.79
N ARG A 128 24.40 -1.74 -5.95
CA ARG A 128 25.17 -2.16 -7.11
C ARG A 128 24.94 -1.20 -8.26
N ASP A 129 25.95 -1.04 -9.11
CA ASP A 129 25.81 -0.30 -10.36
C ASP A 129 25.34 -1.20 -11.52
N SER A 130 25.29 -0.64 -12.73
CA SER A 130 24.95 -1.37 -13.96
C SER A 130 25.90 -2.53 -14.29
N SER A 131 27.13 -2.50 -13.79
CA SER A 131 28.13 -3.53 -13.99
C SER A 131 28.04 -4.64 -12.94
N GLY A 132 27.19 -4.45 -11.91
CA GLY A 132 27.04 -5.37 -10.78
C GLY A 132 28.02 -5.09 -9.64
N ASP A 133 28.88 -4.09 -9.79
CA ASP A 133 29.90 -3.71 -8.81
C ASP A 133 29.27 -2.96 -7.65
N VAL A 134 29.79 -3.20 -6.43
CA VAL A 134 29.26 -2.58 -5.22
C VAL A 134 29.67 -1.12 -5.14
N VAL A 135 28.69 -0.24 -5.04
CA VAL A 135 28.89 1.21 -4.92
C VAL A 135 29.08 1.58 -3.45
N PRO A 136 30.13 2.36 -3.09
CA PRO A 136 30.28 2.85 -1.73
C PRO A 136 29.09 3.70 -1.30
N ARG A 137 28.71 3.60 -0.03
CA ARG A 137 27.57 4.34 0.54
C ARG A 137 27.91 4.91 1.91
N LEU A 138 27.20 5.96 2.31
CA LEU A 138 27.29 6.44 3.69
C LEU A 138 26.76 5.35 4.65
N SER A 139 27.45 5.20 5.78
CA SER A 139 26.94 4.39 6.88
C SER A 139 25.71 5.07 7.51
N HIS A 140 24.83 4.31 8.17
CA HIS A 140 23.67 4.91 8.84
C HIS A 140 24.10 5.91 9.91
N ARG A 141 25.25 5.64 10.56
CA ARG A 141 25.85 6.52 11.55
C ARG A 141 26.25 7.87 10.94
N ASP A 142 26.92 7.85 9.79
CA ASP A 142 27.38 9.07 9.13
C ASP A 142 26.21 9.85 8.54
N ALA A 143 25.25 9.16 7.92
CA ALA A 143 24.02 9.75 7.42
C ALA A 143 23.22 10.43 8.56
N ASN A 144 23.05 9.76 9.70
CA ASN A 144 22.38 10.34 10.87
C ASN A 144 23.15 11.54 11.44
N ARG A 145 24.49 11.47 11.47
CA ARG A 145 25.33 12.57 11.97
C ARG A 145 25.19 13.82 11.11
N VAL A 146 25.27 13.70 9.78
CA VAL A 146 25.08 14.87 8.90
C VAL A 146 23.64 15.39 8.93
N THR A 147 22.66 14.50 9.09
CA THR A 147 21.25 14.88 9.27
C THR A 147 21.07 15.67 10.57
N ALA A 148 21.59 15.17 11.70
CA ALA A 148 21.53 15.88 12.98
C ALA A 148 22.22 17.25 12.90
N ALA A 149 23.40 17.33 12.27
CA ALA A 149 24.09 18.60 12.02
C ALA A 149 23.23 19.58 11.22
N ALA A 150 22.52 19.09 10.19
CA ALA A 150 21.60 19.89 9.39
C ALA A 150 20.41 20.41 10.21
N PHE A 151 19.79 19.57 11.05
CA PHE A 151 18.69 20.00 11.91
C PHE A 151 19.12 21.02 12.99
N VAL A 152 20.32 20.87 13.55
CA VAL A 152 20.90 21.86 14.47
C VAL A 152 21.15 23.20 13.76
N MET A 153 21.61 23.16 12.51
CA MET A 153 21.74 24.35 11.67
C MET A 153 20.37 24.97 11.32
N LEU A 154 19.37 24.15 10.96
CA LEU A 154 17.99 24.61 10.72
C LEU A 154 17.41 25.29 11.95
N LEU A 155 17.55 24.69 13.13
CA LEU A 155 17.13 25.30 14.39
C LEU A 155 17.81 26.65 14.59
N SER A 156 19.13 26.73 14.37
CA SER A 156 19.87 27.99 14.49
C SER A 156 19.35 29.06 13.51
N MET A 157 19.03 28.68 12.28
CA MET A 157 18.45 29.58 11.28
C MET A 157 17.02 30.03 11.67
N LEU A 158 16.19 29.11 12.17
CA LEU A 158 14.84 29.41 12.65
C LEU A 158 14.86 30.36 13.85
N ILE A 159 15.76 30.12 14.82
CA ILE A 159 15.97 31.03 15.93
C ILE A 159 16.35 32.39 15.37
N ASN A 160 17.39 32.51 14.53
CA ASN A 160 17.86 33.80 14.02
C ASN A 160 16.81 34.55 13.17
N ALA A 161 15.94 33.85 12.47
CA ALA A 161 14.88 34.43 11.64
C ALA A 161 13.64 34.85 12.44
N HIS A 162 13.51 34.42 13.70
CA HIS A 162 12.32 34.68 14.50
C HIS A 162 12.23 36.15 14.91
N ARG A 163 11.03 36.75 14.79
CA ARG A 163 10.79 38.18 15.07
C ARG A 163 11.18 38.63 16.47
N GLU A 164 11.08 37.72 17.45
CA GLU A 164 11.32 38.01 18.87
C GLU A 164 12.79 37.87 19.29
N VAL A 165 13.72 37.54 18.38
CA VAL A 165 15.17 37.46 18.71
C VAL A 165 15.71 38.79 19.23
N ALA A 166 15.18 39.91 18.75
CA ALA A 166 15.59 41.24 19.20
C ALA A 166 14.99 41.64 20.55
N ALA A 167 13.99 40.91 21.07
CA ALA A 167 13.29 41.26 22.31
C ALA A 167 13.97 40.62 23.53
N PRO A 168 14.65 41.37 24.42
CA PRO A 168 15.50 40.80 25.48
C PRO A 168 14.78 39.88 26.46
N THR A 169 13.48 40.10 26.65
CA THR A 169 12.62 39.34 27.55
C THR A 169 12.04 38.07 26.92
N SER A 170 12.12 37.90 25.60
CA SER A 170 11.61 36.71 24.91
C SER A 170 12.49 35.49 25.18
N PRO A 171 11.90 34.29 25.37
CA PRO A 171 12.67 33.06 25.50
C PRO A 171 13.57 32.80 24.28
N ILE A 172 13.20 33.29 23.09
CA ILE A 172 14.00 33.12 21.87
C ILE A 172 15.30 33.95 21.93
N HIS A 173 15.21 35.19 22.39
CA HIS A 173 16.40 36.01 22.65
C HIS A 173 17.30 35.35 23.68
N GLN A 174 16.71 34.82 24.75
CA GLN A 174 17.46 34.16 25.82
C GLN A 174 18.18 32.91 25.31
N LEU A 175 17.52 32.06 24.51
CA LEU A 175 18.16 30.90 23.87
C LEU A 175 19.31 31.29 22.95
N ARG A 176 19.20 32.42 22.24
CA ARG A 176 20.24 32.88 21.32
C ARG A 176 21.46 33.46 22.04
N HIS A 177 21.22 34.34 23.01
CA HIS A 177 22.26 35.24 23.53
C HIS A 177 22.69 34.95 24.98
N THR A 178 21.78 34.59 25.88
CA THR A 178 22.06 34.60 27.33
C THR A 178 22.08 33.21 27.99
N HIS A 179 21.28 32.26 27.51
CA HIS A 179 21.10 30.93 28.10
C HIS A 179 21.47 29.81 27.12
N GLN A 180 22.75 29.77 26.76
CA GLN A 180 23.28 28.82 25.76
C GLN A 180 23.08 27.35 26.15
N ARG A 181 23.08 27.01 27.45
CA ARG A 181 22.86 25.63 27.93
C ARG A 181 21.46 25.10 27.62
N SER A 182 20.44 25.97 27.68
CA SER A 182 19.08 25.60 27.27
C SER A 182 19.02 25.33 25.76
N ARG A 183 19.76 26.10 24.95
CA ARG A 183 19.88 25.85 23.51
C ARG A 183 20.61 24.53 23.23
N TRP A 184 21.74 24.28 23.89
CA TRP A 184 22.50 23.03 23.74
C TRP A 184 21.67 21.80 24.14
N LEU A 185 20.78 21.93 25.12
CA LEU A 185 19.85 20.86 25.49
C LEU A 185 18.87 20.55 24.35
N ILE A 186 18.35 21.55 23.65
CA ILE A 186 17.49 21.34 22.47
C ILE A 186 18.31 20.69 21.33
N GLU A 187 19.52 21.19 21.06
CA GLU A 187 20.42 20.63 20.04
C GLU A 187 20.76 19.15 20.33
N ALA A 188 20.98 18.81 21.60
CA ALA A 188 21.23 17.44 22.04
C ALA A 188 20.00 16.55 21.91
N ALA A 189 18.82 17.05 22.28
CA ALA A 189 17.57 16.32 22.12
C ALA A 189 17.23 16.04 20.65
N ILE A 190 17.45 17.00 19.75
CA ILE A 190 17.32 16.80 18.30
C ILE A 190 18.30 15.74 17.80
N THR A 191 19.56 15.84 18.22
CA THR A 191 20.61 14.90 17.80
C THR A 191 20.24 13.49 18.23
N GLU A 192 19.83 13.30 19.50
CA GLU A 192 19.44 12.00 20.04
C GLU A 192 18.21 11.44 19.33
N LEU A 193 17.21 12.28 19.07
CA LEU A 193 15.99 11.87 18.37
C LEU A 193 16.30 11.38 16.95
N ILE A 194 17.26 12.01 16.25
CA ILE A 194 17.68 11.62 14.90
C ILE A 194 18.62 10.41 14.93
N THR A 195 19.50 10.27 15.91
CA THR A 195 20.41 9.12 15.97
C THR A 195 19.65 7.85 16.35
N VAL A 196 18.79 7.91 17.37
CA VAL A 196 18.06 6.76 17.92
C VAL A 196 16.74 6.51 17.18
N GLY A 197 16.07 7.57 16.72
CA GLY A 197 14.75 7.49 16.08
C GLY A 197 13.58 7.70 17.05
N SER A 198 12.36 7.70 16.51
CA SER A 198 11.13 7.92 17.29
C SER A 198 10.79 6.69 18.17
N PRO A 199 10.58 6.85 19.49
CA PRO A 199 10.18 5.77 20.40
C PRO A 199 8.68 5.50 20.27
N VAL A 200 8.23 4.92 19.15
CA VAL A 200 6.80 4.64 18.95
C VAL A 200 6.36 3.52 19.90
N GLY A 201 5.47 3.83 20.84
CA GLY A 201 4.82 2.85 21.73
C GLY A 201 5.62 2.43 22.98
N GLN A 202 6.83 2.98 23.18
CA GLN A 202 7.57 2.85 24.43
C GLN A 202 7.59 4.21 25.11
N ARG A 203 7.00 4.33 26.32
CA ARG A 203 7.31 5.47 27.18
C ARG A 203 8.81 5.41 27.45
N LEU A 204 9.54 6.44 27.03
CA LEU A 204 10.92 6.64 27.42
C LEU A 204 10.94 6.74 28.95
N HIS A 205 11.33 5.66 29.62
CA HIS A 205 11.63 5.70 31.04
C HIS A 205 12.90 6.51 31.22
N THR A 206 12.76 7.67 31.83
CA THR A 206 13.88 8.58 32.08
C THR A 206 14.46 8.29 33.47
N PRO A 207 15.75 8.53 33.71
CA PRO A 207 16.30 8.48 35.06
C PRO A 207 15.54 9.36 36.07
N LEU A 208 14.83 10.39 35.59
CA LEU A 208 13.97 11.26 36.39
C LEU A 208 12.68 10.58 36.86
N ASP A 209 12.17 9.58 36.12
CA ASP A 209 11.01 8.78 36.55
C ASP A 209 11.35 7.91 37.78
N HIS A 210 12.65 7.67 38.00
CA HIS A 210 13.18 6.91 39.12
C HIS A 210 13.74 7.80 40.25
N ALA A 211 13.70 9.13 40.10
CA ALA A 211 14.22 10.08 41.08
C ALA A 211 13.08 10.77 41.85
N VAL A 212 13.15 10.74 43.19
CA VAL A 212 12.28 11.56 44.03
C VAL A 212 12.75 13.00 43.99
N LEU A 213 12.10 13.79 43.15
CA LEU A 213 12.40 15.19 42.95
C LEU A 213 11.69 16.05 44.03
N PRO A 214 12.37 17.02 44.68
CA PRO A 214 11.72 17.91 45.63
C PRO A 214 10.63 18.75 44.93
N ALA A 215 9.49 18.90 45.60
CA ALA A 215 8.30 19.55 45.09
C ALA A 215 8.58 20.98 44.59
N PRO A 216 7.91 21.45 43.51
CA PRO A 216 8.05 22.81 43.03
C PRO A 216 7.65 23.80 44.13
N GLY A 217 8.61 24.58 44.63
CA GLY A 217 8.38 25.61 45.66
C GLY A 217 9.02 25.35 47.03
N ALA A 218 9.73 24.23 47.25
CA ALA A 218 10.55 24.07 48.44
C ALA A 218 11.78 25.00 48.34
N ARG A 219 11.68 26.14 49.03
CA ARG A 219 12.62 27.26 49.10
C ARG A 219 14.09 26.83 49.20
N ASP A 220 14.87 27.21 48.20
CA ASP A 220 16.08 28.00 48.39
C ASP A 220 16.31 28.84 47.13
N GLY A 221 16.85 30.06 47.29
CA GLY A 221 16.89 31.10 46.27
C GLY A 221 17.36 30.60 44.90
N GLY A 222 16.48 30.74 43.90
CA GLY A 222 16.71 30.31 42.52
C GLY A 222 18.01 30.90 41.98
N ARG A 223 19.06 30.08 41.96
CA ARG A 223 20.25 30.37 41.19
C ARG A 223 19.85 30.31 39.73
N THR A 224 20.09 31.40 39.02
CA THR A 224 20.14 31.47 37.55
C THR A 224 21.14 30.42 37.05
N GLY A 225 20.71 29.17 36.90
CA GLY A 225 21.63 28.04 36.78
C GLY A 225 21.05 26.65 37.09
N ASP A 226 19.87 26.55 37.71
CA ASP A 226 19.29 25.24 38.04
C ASP A 226 18.85 24.47 36.79
N SER A 227 19.16 23.17 36.73
CA SER A 227 18.83 22.29 35.59
C SER A 227 17.33 22.31 35.23
N ARG A 228 16.43 22.55 36.21
CA ARG A 228 15.00 22.75 35.95
C ARG A 228 14.73 24.03 35.18
N SER A 229 15.27 25.17 35.64
CA SER A 229 15.13 26.46 34.93
C SER A 229 15.66 26.39 33.49
N MET A 230 16.72 25.62 33.25
CA MET A 230 17.26 25.41 31.90
C MET A 230 16.32 24.58 31.01
N ARG A 231 15.67 23.55 31.56
CA ARG A 231 14.65 22.75 30.87
C ARG A 231 13.38 23.54 30.60
N ASP A 232 12.91 24.30 31.59
CA ASP A 232 11.70 25.13 31.47
C ASP A 232 11.89 26.20 30.40
N LEU A 233 13.08 26.85 30.35
CA LEU A 233 13.41 27.79 29.29
C LEU A 233 13.52 27.12 27.90
N ALA A 234 14.08 25.91 27.83
CA ALA A 234 14.15 25.14 26.58
C ALA A 234 12.75 24.78 26.04
N LEU A 235 11.85 24.32 26.93
CA LEU A 235 10.47 24.00 26.58
C LEU A 235 9.68 25.26 26.20
N SER A 236 9.80 26.33 26.98
CA SER A 236 9.17 27.62 26.67
C SER A 236 9.63 28.17 25.32
N GLY A 237 10.92 28.07 25.01
CA GLY A 237 11.45 28.45 23.70
C GLY A 237 10.92 27.59 22.57
N LEU A 238 10.76 26.27 22.77
CA LEU A 238 10.11 25.40 21.78
C LEU A 238 8.65 25.75 21.56
N ASP A 239 7.90 26.06 22.62
CA ASP A 239 6.48 26.41 22.49
C ASP A 239 6.28 27.76 21.79
N VAL A 240 7.24 28.69 21.93
CA VAL A 240 7.25 29.93 21.15
C VAL A 240 7.67 29.69 19.69
N LEU A 241 8.65 28.81 19.43
CA LEU A 241 9.04 28.44 18.05
C LEU A 241 7.97 27.61 17.33
N PHE A 242 7.21 26.78 18.06
CA PHE A 242 6.25 25.83 17.51
C PHE A 242 4.94 25.84 18.34
N PRO A 243 4.13 26.89 18.21
CA PRO A 243 2.90 27.03 18.99
C PRO A 243 1.88 25.92 18.62
N ALA A 244 1.28 25.31 19.64
CA ALA A 244 0.32 24.21 19.48
C ALA A 244 -1.01 24.63 18.80
N ALA A 245 -1.29 25.94 18.74
CA ALA A 245 -2.50 26.49 18.15
C ALA A 245 -2.15 27.42 16.97
N GLY A 246 -2.38 26.95 15.74
CA GLY A 246 -2.58 27.80 14.54
C GLY A 246 -1.47 28.79 14.16
N GLY A 247 -0.19 28.48 14.41
CA GLY A 247 0.93 29.31 13.96
C GLY A 247 1.20 29.22 12.45
N ASP A 248 1.73 30.31 11.87
CA ASP A 248 2.05 30.54 10.46
C ASP A 248 2.43 29.31 9.62
N HIS A 249 1.96 29.28 8.37
CA HIS A 249 2.18 28.21 7.37
C HIS A 249 3.66 27.80 7.15
N LEU A 250 4.63 28.63 7.56
CA LEU A 250 6.07 28.39 7.48
C LEU A 250 6.64 27.49 8.59
N MET A 251 5.90 27.21 9.67
CA MET A 251 6.41 26.51 10.88
C MET A 251 6.02 25.01 10.93
N VAL A 252 5.00 24.60 10.16
CA VAL A 252 4.60 23.20 9.90
C VAL A 252 5.69 22.35 9.21
N PRO A 253 6.54 22.89 8.30
CA PRO A 253 7.56 22.11 7.60
C PRO A 253 8.63 21.51 8.51
N PHE A 254 9.15 22.24 9.51
CA PHE A 254 10.24 21.72 10.36
C PHE A 254 9.81 20.45 11.13
N ALA A 255 8.62 20.47 11.74
CA ALA A 255 8.08 19.32 12.45
C ALA A 255 7.87 18.12 11.51
N ARG A 256 7.37 18.36 10.29
CA ARG A 256 7.18 17.31 9.27
C ARG A 256 8.52 16.74 8.80
N LEU A 257 9.53 17.57 8.58
CA LEU A 257 10.89 17.14 8.24
C LEU A 257 11.51 16.32 9.37
N LEU A 258 11.36 16.76 10.62
CA LEU A 258 11.85 16.02 11.79
C LEU A 258 11.14 14.68 11.91
N GLN A 259 9.83 14.61 11.62
CA GLN A 259 9.11 13.34 11.59
C GLN A 259 9.69 12.36 10.57
N LEU A 260 10.03 12.84 9.36
CA LEU A 260 10.62 12.00 8.32
C LEU A 260 12.02 11.51 8.73
N ALA A 261 12.88 12.43 9.20
CA ALA A 261 14.24 12.11 9.62
C ALA A 261 14.30 11.11 10.79
N THR A 262 13.28 11.10 11.65
CA THR A 262 13.20 10.22 12.84
C THR A 262 12.55 8.87 12.56
N ARG A 263 11.91 8.70 11.40
CA ARG A 263 11.26 7.45 10.96
C ARG A 263 12.00 6.75 9.84
N GLN A 264 12.81 7.48 9.06
CA GLN A 264 13.48 6.97 7.89
C GLN A 264 15.01 7.15 7.99
N TYR A 265 15.72 6.31 7.26
CA TYR A 265 17.14 6.46 6.95
C TYR A 265 17.29 6.91 5.50
N MET A 266 18.22 7.84 5.24
CA MET A 266 18.60 8.22 3.87
C MET A 266 19.64 7.23 3.33
N LEU A 267 19.36 6.64 2.17
CA LEU A 267 20.32 5.85 1.43
C LEU A 267 21.13 6.76 0.51
N VAL A 268 22.43 6.93 0.78
CA VAL A 268 23.31 7.85 0.04
C VAL A 268 24.46 7.07 -0.59
N ALA A 269 24.57 7.13 -1.91
CA ALA A 269 25.59 6.47 -2.70
C ALA A 269 26.70 7.44 -3.12
N GLN A 270 27.93 6.94 -3.27
CA GLN A 270 29.07 7.67 -3.84
C GLN A 270 29.13 7.43 -5.35
N LEU A 271 28.85 8.45 -6.14
CA LEU A 271 28.79 8.35 -7.61
C LEU A 271 29.93 9.13 -8.27
N GLY A 272 30.70 8.46 -9.12
CA GLY A 272 31.76 9.07 -9.92
C GLY A 272 31.20 9.98 -11.03
N LEU A 273 31.86 11.11 -11.27
CA LEU A 273 31.47 12.13 -12.25
C LEU A 273 31.83 11.79 -13.70
N ASP A 274 32.50 10.66 -13.96
CA ASP A 274 32.90 10.17 -15.28
C ASP A 274 31.71 9.85 -16.19
N ARG A 275 30.55 9.50 -15.62
CA ARG A 275 29.30 9.28 -16.36
C ARG A 275 28.18 10.13 -15.77
N PRO A 276 27.48 10.95 -16.58
CA PRO A 276 26.40 11.79 -16.08
C PRO A 276 25.17 10.96 -15.66
N ARG A 277 24.95 9.80 -16.28
CA ARG A 277 23.85 8.89 -15.95
C ARG A 277 24.38 7.61 -15.33
N ARG A 278 23.76 7.19 -14.23
CA ARG A 278 24.08 5.96 -13.51
C ARG A 278 22.81 5.15 -13.29
N PHE A 279 22.91 3.85 -13.43
CA PHE A 279 21.86 2.92 -13.03
C PHE A 279 22.31 2.23 -11.76
N LEU A 280 21.46 2.25 -10.74
CA LEU A 280 21.75 1.66 -9.44
C LEU A 280 20.65 0.67 -9.08
N THR A 281 21.04 -0.44 -8.48
CA THR A 281 20.12 -1.48 -8.03
C THR A 281 20.45 -1.91 -6.61
N TRP A 282 19.43 -2.27 -5.84
CA TRP A 282 19.61 -2.89 -4.53
C TRP A 282 18.39 -3.75 -4.17
N GLU A 283 18.59 -4.66 -3.22
CA GLU A 283 17.51 -5.39 -2.58
C GLU A 283 17.04 -4.60 -1.36
N ALA A 284 15.74 -4.28 -1.35
CA ALA A 284 15.11 -3.65 -0.21
C ALA A 284 14.74 -4.70 0.85
N PRO A 285 14.50 -4.27 2.10
CA PRO A 285 14.04 -5.15 3.16
C PRO A 285 12.79 -5.96 2.77
N LEU A 286 12.65 -7.17 3.33
CA LEU A 286 11.48 -8.01 3.09
C LEU A 286 10.24 -7.35 3.68
N LEU A 287 9.21 -7.17 2.85
CA LEU A 287 7.94 -6.58 3.25
C LEU A 287 7.04 -7.65 3.86
N PRO A 288 6.67 -7.54 5.15
CA PRO A 288 5.70 -8.45 5.76
C PRO A 288 4.27 -8.06 5.39
N ALA A 289 3.43 -9.06 5.15
CA ALA A 289 2.01 -8.88 4.91
C ALA A 289 1.31 -8.39 6.19
N GLN A 290 0.68 -7.23 6.11
CA GLN A 290 -0.16 -6.68 7.18
C GLN A 290 -1.53 -7.36 7.15
N HIS A 291 -1.61 -8.54 7.76
CA HIS A 291 -2.82 -9.35 7.77
C HIS A 291 -3.96 -8.64 8.53
N ARG A 292 -5.09 -8.39 7.86
CA ARG A 292 -6.37 -8.04 8.50
C ARG A 292 -7.52 -8.92 8.04
N PRO A 293 -7.53 -10.24 8.31
CA PRO A 293 -8.73 -11.02 8.06
C PRO A 293 -9.76 -10.77 9.17
N ALA A 294 -10.97 -10.33 8.79
CA ALA A 294 -12.13 -10.46 9.66
C ALA A 294 -12.48 -11.95 9.88
N PRO A 295 -12.63 -12.43 11.13
CA PRO A 295 -12.65 -13.87 11.46
C PRO A 295 -13.79 -14.66 10.78
N LEU A 296 -14.94 -14.01 10.55
CA LEU A 296 -16.11 -14.65 9.93
C LEU A 296 -15.96 -14.83 8.41
N GLN A 297 -15.25 -13.92 7.73
CA GLN A 297 -15.01 -14.04 6.29
C GLN A 297 -14.04 -15.17 5.99
N THR A 298 -13.03 -15.38 6.84
CA THR A 298 -12.10 -16.51 6.73
C THR A 298 -12.81 -17.87 6.82
N LEU A 299 -13.85 -18.01 7.65
CA LEU A 299 -14.61 -19.26 7.74
C LEU A 299 -15.42 -19.54 6.47
N ALA A 300 -16.14 -18.54 5.96
CA ALA A 300 -16.89 -18.67 4.71
C ALA A 300 -15.97 -18.95 3.51
N LYS A 301 -14.81 -18.28 3.45
CA LYS A 301 -13.76 -18.49 2.44
C LYS A 301 -13.15 -19.90 2.51
N ASN A 302 -13.12 -20.55 3.67
CA ASN A 302 -12.55 -21.89 3.85
C ASN A 302 -13.52 -23.04 3.53
N VAL A 303 -14.83 -22.82 3.66
CA VAL A 303 -15.85 -23.90 3.59
C VAL A 303 -16.64 -23.88 2.28
N LEU A 304 -16.71 -22.73 1.60
CA LEU A 304 -17.47 -22.60 0.37
C LEU A 304 -16.52 -22.56 -0.85
N PRO A 305 -16.94 -23.07 -2.03
CA PRO A 305 -16.20 -23.01 -3.30
C PRO A 305 -16.11 -21.58 -3.90
N LEU A 306 -16.03 -20.57 -3.02
CA LEU A 306 -16.06 -19.14 -3.32
C LEU A 306 -14.67 -18.51 -3.36
N ASN A 307 -13.65 -19.19 -2.82
CA ASN A 307 -12.26 -18.70 -2.84
C ASN A 307 -11.59 -19.06 -4.18
N ARG A 308 -11.47 -18.05 -5.06
CA ARG A 308 -11.31 -18.24 -6.51
C ARG A 308 -10.06 -17.60 -7.10
N GLU A 309 -9.42 -16.67 -6.38
CA GLU A 309 -8.21 -15.94 -6.73
C GLU A 309 -7.57 -15.49 -5.41
N PHE A 310 -6.23 -15.45 -5.34
CA PHE A 310 -5.50 -14.91 -4.20
C PHE A 310 -5.18 -13.45 -4.49
N VAL A 311 -5.80 -12.56 -3.72
CA VAL A 311 -5.75 -11.12 -3.98
C VAL A 311 -4.69 -10.47 -3.12
N VAL A 312 -3.74 -9.80 -3.77
CA VAL A 312 -2.68 -9.04 -3.11
C VAL A 312 -2.82 -7.57 -3.46
N GLU A 313 -2.73 -6.72 -2.44
CA GLU A 313 -2.61 -5.27 -2.60
C GLU A 313 -1.23 -4.81 -2.14
N TYR A 314 -0.59 -3.99 -2.96
CA TYR A 314 0.68 -3.31 -2.66
C TYR A 314 0.47 -1.80 -2.71
N GLU A 315 0.85 -1.07 -1.66
CA GLU A 315 0.73 0.39 -1.59
C GLU A 315 2.11 1.02 -1.39
N THR A 316 2.46 2.01 -2.21
CA THR A 316 3.75 2.73 -2.16
C THR A 316 3.56 4.24 -2.39
N GLU A 317 4.56 5.05 -2.05
CA GLU A 317 4.58 6.50 -2.28
C GLU A 317 5.68 6.89 -3.27
N ILE A 318 5.29 7.47 -4.40
CA ILE A 318 6.19 7.93 -5.46
C ILE A 318 6.45 9.43 -5.26
N PRO A 319 7.70 9.87 -5.12
CA PRO A 319 8.03 11.29 -5.09
C PRO A 319 7.54 11.99 -6.37
N ARG A 320 6.85 13.13 -6.22
CA ARG A 320 6.16 13.80 -7.35
C ARG A 320 7.09 14.34 -8.45
N SER A 321 8.36 14.54 -8.12
CA SER A 321 9.43 14.89 -9.06
C SER A 321 9.78 13.80 -10.06
N VAL A 322 9.60 12.52 -9.67
CA VAL A 322 9.97 11.36 -10.47
C VAL A 322 9.11 11.36 -11.72
N LYS A 323 9.75 11.25 -12.89
CA LYS A 323 9.05 11.36 -14.17
C LYS A 323 8.37 10.06 -14.56
N ALA A 324 8.95 8.92 -14.18
CA ALA A 324 8.42 7.61 -14.49
C ALA A 324 8.65 6.64 -13.33
N TYR A 325 7.60 5.89 -13.01
CA TYR A 325 7.62 4.80 -12.04
C TYR A 325 7.22 3.50 -12.73
N HIS A 326 7.98 2.45 -12.52
CA HIS A 326 7.71 1.12 -13.08
C HIS A 326 7.56 0.12 -11.96
N LEU A 327 6.50 -0.68 -12.03
CA LEU A 327 6.26 -1.77 -11.12
C LEU A 327 6.20 -3.07 -11.90
N THR A 328 7.09 -4.00 -11.56
CA THR A 328 7.11 -5.34 -12.13
C THR A 328 6.83 -6.33 -11.01
N LEU A 329 5.95 -7.28 -11.26
CA LEU A 329 5.66 -8.41 -10.39
C LEU A 329 6.19 -9.67 -11.03
N GLU A 330 6.88 -10.48 -10.25
CA GLU A 330 7.27 -11.84 -10.58
C GLU A 330 6.67 -12.81 -9.56
N VAL A 331 5.96 -13.82 -10.07
CA VAL A 331 5.44 -14.92 -9.26
C VAL A 331 6.09 -16.23 -9.68
N ARG A 332 5.98 -17.26 -8.83
CA ARG A 332 6.48 -18.59 -9.19
C ARG A 332 5.76 -19.12 -10.42
N GLN A 333 6.44 -19.97 -11.19
CA GLN A 333 5.94 -20.52 -12.46
C GLN A 333 4.61 -21.28 -12.32
N GLU A 334 4.26 -21.78 -11.13
CA GLU A 334 2.99 -22.47 -10.90
C GLU A 334 1.80 -21.52 -10.73
N ILE A 335 2.04 -20.20 -10.66
CA ILE A 335 1.02 -19.18 -10.41
C ILE A 335 0.94 -18.28 -11.65
N SER A 336 -0.28 -18.02 -12.13
CA SER A 336 -0.52 -17.03 -13.16
C SER A 336 -1.04 -15.72 -12.55
N VAL A 337 -0.60 -14.60 -13.12
CA VAL A 337 -1.15 -13.28 -12.81
C VAL A 337 -2.33 -13.04 -13.75
N ARG A 338 -3.56 -13.12 -13.23
CA ARG A 338 -4.76 -12.92 -14.07
C ARG A 338 -5.08 -11.47 -14.30
N ARG A 339 -4.93 -10.66 -13.25
CA ARG A 339 -5.22 -9.23 -13.30
C ARG A 339 -4.14 -8.49 -12.56
N PHE A 340 -3.59 -7.49 -13.23
CA PHE A 340 -2.67 -6.54 -12.66
C PHE A 340 -3.17 -5.13 -12.98
N LEU A 341 -3.34 -4.32 -11.94
CA LEU A 341 -3.88 -2.98 -12.05
C LEU A 341 -3.12 -2.07 -11.09
N MET A 342 -2.61 -0.94 -11.56
CA MET A 342 -2.03 0.07 -10.69
C MET A 342 -2.88 1.34 -10.74
N SER A 343 -3.29 1.84 -9.57
CA SER A 343 -4.02 3.10 -9.44
C SER A 343 -3.19 4.10 -8.65
N SER A 344 -3.12 5.34 -9.09
CA SER A 344 -2.43 6.41 -8.37
C SER A 344 -3.37 7.58 -8.07
N ASN A 345 -3.03 8.42 -7.10
CA ASN A 345 -3.80 9.61 -6.72
C ASN A 345 -3.22 10.91 -7.33
N VAL A 346 -2.52 10.83 -8.47
CA VAL A 346 -1.78 11.96 -9.06
C VAL A 346 -2.64 13.21 -9.27
N ASP A 347 -3.90 13.05 -9.67
CA ASP A 347 -4.81 14.17 -9.94
C ASP A 347 -5.70 14.53 -8.74
N GLU A 348 -5.54 13.89 -7.57
CA GLU A 348 -6.42 14.09 -6.41
C GLU A 348 -6.38 15.54 -5.91
N GLU A 349 -5.18 16.11 -5.78
CA GLU A 349 -5.03 17.51 -5.38
C GLU A 349 -5.62 18.47 -6.41
N PHE A 350 -5.48 18.15 -7.70
CA PHE A 350 -6.10 18.94 -8.76
C PHE A 350 -7.63 18.90 -8.65
N VAL A 351 -8.22 17.73 -8.37
CA VAL A 351 -9.66 17.60 -8.15
C VAL A 351 -10.10 18.38 -6.93
N GLU A 352 -9.32 18.39 -5.84
CA GLU A 352 -9.64 19.21 -4.67
C GLU A 352 -9.54 20.70 -4.95
N VAL A 353 -8.52 21.16 -5.69
CA VAL A 353 -8.42 22.57 -6.12
C VAL A 353 -9.59 22.94 -7.04
N LEU A 354 -9.95 22.09 -8.00
CA LEU A 354 -11.08 22.32 -8.89
C LEU A 354 -12.41 22.36 -8.12
N ALA A 355 -12.60 21.48 -7.12
CA ALA A 355 -13.76 21.47 -6.26
C ALA A 355 -13.85 22.74 -5.39
N GLN A 356 -12.72 23.20 -4.84
CA GLN A 356 -12.63 24.47 -4.11
C GLN A 356 -12.96 25.67 -5.00
N ASP A 357 -12.50 25.66 -6.25
CA ASP A 357 -12.82 26.70 -7.23
C ASP A 357 -14.31 26.72 -7.58
N LEU A 358 -14.91 25.55 -7.82
CA LEU A 358 -16.35 25.38 -8.02
C LEU A 358 -17.14 25.95 -6.82
N GLU A 359 -16.75 25.61 -5.60
CA GLU A 359 -17.37 26.12 -4.36
C GLU A 359 -17.17 27.64 -4.19
N SER A 360 -16.00 28.16 -4.56
CA SER A 360 -15.66 29.58 -4.52
C SER A 360 -16.50 30.38 -5.51
N VAL A 361 -16.66 29.88 -6.74
CA VAL A 361 -17.50 30.51 -7.77
C VAL A 361 -18.98 30.39 -7.37
N ALA A 362 -19.43 29.26 -6.84
CA ALA A 362 -20.80 29.07 -6.34
C ALA A 362 -21.18 30.10 -5.27
N ARG A 363 -20.31 30.31 -4.27
CA ARG A 363 -20.52 31.31 -3.21
C ARG A 363 -20.58 32.75 -3.73
N ARG A 364 -19.83 33.03 -4.80
CA ARG A 364 -19.76 34.35 -5.43
C ARG A 364 -20.76 34.54 -6.57
N ALA A 365 -21.52 33.51 -6.95
CA ALA A 365 -22.35 33.48 -8.15
C ALA A 365 -23.35 34.65 -8.22
N GLN A 366 -24.00 35.03 -7.10
CA GLN A 366 -24.92 36.17 -7.08
C GLN A 366 -24.21 37.53 -7.32
N ARG A 367 -22.98 37.70 -6.83
CA ARG A 367 -22.19 38.93 -7.02
C ARG A 367 -21.56 38.96 -8.41
N LEU A 368 -21.07 37.82 -8.89
CA LEU A 368 -20.50 37.64 -10.23
C LEU A 368 -21.56 37.69 -11.32
N GLY A 369 -22.81 37.32 -11.03
CA GLY A 369 -23.94 37.42 -11.96
C GLY A 369 -24.22 38.86 -12.42
N ARG A 370 -23.88 39.87 -11.60
CA ARG A 370 -23.91 41.29 -12.00
C ARG A 370 -22.86 41.64 -13.05
N HIS A 371 -21.80 40.84 -13.14
CA HIS A 371 -20.69 40.96 -14.09
C HIS A 371 -20.62 39.71 -14.98
N HIS A 372 -21.64 39.53 -15.83
CA HIS A 372 -21.84 38.32 -16.64
C HIS A 372 -20.58 37.82 -17.38
N LYS A 373 -19.77 38.74 -17.92
CA LYS A 373 -18.54 38.39 -18.64
C LYS A 373 -17.46 37.77 -17.72
N LEU A 374 -17.36 38.25 -16.48
CA LEU A 374 -16.43 37.66 -15.50
C LEU A 374 -16.91 36.28 -15.06
N LEU A 375 -18.22 36.11 -14.82
CA LEU A 375 -18.78 34.79 -14.51
C LEU A 375 -18.56 33.79 -15.65
N GLU A 376 -18.75 34.22 -16.90
CA GLU A 376 -18.48 33.36 -18.07
C GLU A 376 -17.01 32.95 -18.14
N LEU A 377 -16.07 33.88 -17.96
CA LEU A 377 -14.63 33.55 -17.99
C LEU A 377 -14.23 32.55 -16.90
N GLU A 378 -14.72 32.71 -15.68
CA GLU A 378 -14.49 31.77 -14.58
C GLU A 378 -15.09 30.39 -14.89
N MET A 379 -16.31 30.35 -15.42
CA MET A 379 -16.99 29.13 -15.84
C MET A 379 -16.25 28.41 -16.97
N GLN A 380 -15.72 29.15 -17.95
CA GLN A 380 -14.92 28.60 -19.04
C GLN A 380 -13.59 28.03 -18.54
N GLY A 381 -12.93 28.68 -17.57
CA GLY A 381 -11.73 28.16 -16.92
C GLY A 381 -11.98 26.87 -16.12
N ILE A 382 -13.13 26.77 -15.45
CA ILE A 382 -13.57 25.54 -14.78
C ILE A 382 -13.89 24.44 -15.80
N ALA A 383 -14.62 24.78 -16.87
CA ALA A 383 -15.02 23.83 -17.91
C ALA A 383 -13.82 23.25 -18.66
N SER A 384 -12.82 24.06 -19.01
CA SER A 384 -11.58 23.60 -19.63
C SER A 384 -10.88 22.54 -18.77
N ARG A 385 -10.78 22.80 -17.46
CA ARG A 385 -10.18 21.89 -16.48
C ARG A 385 -10.98 20.61 -16.28
N LEU A 386 -12.31 20.71 -16.26
CA LEU A 386 -13.21 19.56 -16.18
C LEU A 386 -13.14 18.68 -17.44
N ALA A 387 -13.09 19.29 -18.63
CA ALA A 387 -12.96 18.59 -19.90
C ALA A 387 -11.61 17.84 -19.98
N GLU A 388 -10.52 18.47 -19.56
CA GLU A 388 -9.20 17.84 -19.51
C GLU A 388 -9.16 16.62 -18.55
N LEU A 389 -9.83 16.71 -17.39
CA LEU A 389 -9.97 15.57 -16.47
C LEU A 389 -10.76 14.42 -17.10
N GLY A 390 -11.88 14.73 -17.75
CA GLY A 390 -12.69 13.75 -18.49
C GLY A 390 -11.89 13.08 -19.61
N ARG A 391 -11.10 13.85 -20.36
CA ARG A 391 -10.22 13.35 -21.43
C ARG A 391 -9.19 12.36 -20.88
N ARG A 392 -8.53 12.66 -19.76
CA ARG A 392 -7.55 11.75 -19.12
C ARG A 392 -8.18 10.42 -18.72
N ARG A 393 -9.32 10.47 -18.02
CA ARG A 393 -10.01 9.25 -17.57
C ARG A 393 -10.56 8.41 -18.73
N LEU A 394 -10.91 9.04 -19.84
CA LEU A 394 -11.28 8.33 -21.06
C LEU A 394 -10.08 7.57 -21.66
N VAL A 395 -8.89 8.18 -21.67
CA VAL A 395 -7.65 7.51 -22.11
C VAL A 395 -7.28 6.35 -21.18
N ASP A 396 -7.44 6.53 -19.86
CA ASP A 396 -7.22 5.46 -18.88
C ASP A 396 -8.18 4.28 -19.11
N LEU A 397 -9.47 4.57 -19.34
CA LEU A 397 -10.47 3.54 -19.66
C LEU A 397 -10.11 2.80 -20.96
N ALA A 398 -9.80 3.53 -22.03
CA ALA A 398 -9.44 2.91 -23.31
C ALA A 398 -8.19 2.01 -23.20
N SER A 399 -7.20 2.44 -22.41
CA SER A 399 -6.00 1.65 -22.12
C SER A 399 -6.34 0.38 -21.33
N TYR A 400 -7.22 0.49 -20.34
CA TYR A 400 -7.71 -0.66 -19.58
C TYR A 400 -8.51 -1.65 -20.44
N GLU A 401 -9.35 -1.16 -21.35
CA GLU A 401 -10.11 -2.01 -22.27
C GLU A 401 -9.20 -2.73 -23.27
N ALA A 402 -8.17 -2.05 -23.77
CA ALA A 402 -7.14 -2.66 -24.61
C ALA A 402 -6.36 -3.74 -23.85
N TYR A 403 -6.07 -3.53 -22.55
CA TYR A 403 -5.48 -4.53 -21.67
C TYR A 403 -6.40 -5.75 -21.53
N LEU A 404 -7.69 -5.56 -21.22
CA LEU A 404 -8.64 -6.67 -21.09
C LEU A 404 -8.80 -7.49 -22.37
N ALA A 405 -8.77 -6.83 -23.53
CA ALA A 405 -8.88 -7.50 -24.84
C ALA A 405 -7.68 -8.40 -25.16
N ARG A 406 -6.52 -8.16 -24.53
CA ARG A 406 -5.29 -8.92 -24.72
C ARG A 406 -5.13 -10.08 -23.73
N LEU A 407 -6.02 -10.21 -22.74
CA LEU A 407 -5.94 -11.28 -21.77
C LEU A 407 -6.22 -12.65 -22.44
N PRO A 408 -5.55 -13.75 -22.00
CA PRO A 408 -5.71 -15.09 -22.57
C PRO A 408 -7.15 -15.61 -22.53
N ILE A 409 -7.95 -15.12 -21.58
CA ILE A 409 -9.36 -15.44 -21.44
C ILE A 409 -10.14 -14.17 -21.75
N PRO A 410 -10.74 -14.05 -22.95
CA PRO A 410 -11.45 -12.83 -23.33
C PRO A 410 -12.63 -12.61 -22.38
N VAL A 411 -12.62 -11.44 -21.73
CA VAL A 411 -13.76 -10.94 -21.00
C VAL A 411 -14.88 -10.69 -22.02
N GLY A 412 -16.05 -11.31 -21.83
CA GLY A 412 -17.12 -11.28 -22.83
C GLY A 412 -17.51 -9.84 -23.25
N PRO A 413 -17.87 -9.62 -24.52
CA PRO A 413 -18.22 -8.29 -25.05
C PRO A 413 -19.44 -7.66 -24.35
N GLU A 414 -20.29 -8.47 -23.71
CA GLU A 414 -21.45 -8.02 -22.91
C GLU A 414 -21.07 -7.32 -21.59
N SER A 415 -19.79 -7.32 -21.21
CA SER A 415 -19.32 -6.74 -19.94
C SER A 415 -19.07 -5.22 -20.02
N ALA A 416 -19.08 -4.63 -21.22
CA ALA A 416 -18.96 -3.19 -21.43
C ALA A 416 -20.33 -2.64 -21.85
N PRO A 417 -20.93 -1.68 -21.12
CA PRO A 417 -22.11 -1.01 -21.61
C PRO A 417 -21.77 -0.21 -22.89
N PRO A 418 -22.71 -0.10 -23.85
CA PRO A 418 -22.49 0.76 -25.01
C PRO A 418 -22.30 2.21 -24.55
N PRO A 419 -21.43 2.99 -25.22
CA PRO A 419 -21.19 4.38 -24.85
C PRO A 419 -22.49 5.18 -24.93
N ARG A 420 -22.85 5.86 -23.83
CA ARG A 420 -24.06 6.67 -23.77
C ARG A 420 -23.84 7.96 -24.54
N ARG A 421 -24.57 8.16 -25.64
CA ARG A 421 -24.57 9.43 -26.37
C ARG A 421 -25.53 10.39 -25.67
N LEU A 422 -24.99 11.44 -25.06
CA LEU A 422 -25.76 12.47 -24.37
C LEU A 422 -25.76 13.76 -25.19
N THR A 423 -26.90 14.42 -25.23
CA THR A 423 -27.04 15.79 -25.74
C THR A 423 -26.46 16.81 -24.75
N VAL A 424 -26.24 18.06 -25.20
CA VAL A 424 -25.71 19.13 -24.35
C VAL A 424 -26.59 19.36 -23.12
N ASP A 425 -27.92 19.40 -23.30
CA ASP A 425 -28.88 19.64 -22.21
C ASP A 425 -28.89 18.49 -21.19
N GLU A 426 -28.78 17.25 -21.66
CA GLU A 426 -28.69 16.08 -20.77
C GLU A 426 -27.39 16.08 -19.97
N VAL A 427 -26.26 16.47 -20.58
CA VAL A 427 -24.98 16.61 -19.87
C VAL A 427 -25.08 17.69 -18.80
N ILE A 428 -25.64 18.86 -19.13
CA ILE A 428 -25.84 19.96 -18.17
C ILE A 428 -26.74 19.51 -17.02
N ALA A 429 -27.85 18.83 -17.32
CA ALA A 429 -28.78 18.34 -16.30
C ALA A 429 -28.11 17.31 -15.38
N ALA A 430 -27.36 16.35 -15.94
CA ALA A 430 -26.65 15.33 -15.18
C ALA A 430 -25.57 15.94 -14.27
N LEU A 431 -24.74 16.85 -14.80
CA LEU A 431 -23.74 17.56 -14.01
C LEU A 431 -24.38 18.41 -12.91
N SER A 432 -25.49 19.09 -13.21
CA SER A 432 -26.23 19.89 -12.22
C SER A 432 -26.79 19.05 -11.08
N ALA A 433 -27.11 17.78 -11.33
CA ALA A 433 -27.51 16.81 -10.31
C ALA A 433 -26.32 16.21 -9.53
N GLY A 434 -25.08 16.52 -9.93
CA GLY A 434 -23.85 16.00 -9.33
C GLY A 434 -23.40 14.66 -9.91
N ASP A 435 -23.97 14.21 -11.03
CA ASP A 435 -23.50 13.02 -11.74
C ASP A 435 -22.21 13.35 -12.51
N CYS A 436 -21.08 13.00 -11.91
CA CYS A 436 -19.75 13.09 -12.51
C CYS A 436 -19.22 11.73 -12.95
N SER A 437 -20.11 10.84 -13.42
CA SER A 437 -19.71 9.58 -14.04
C SER A 437 -18.89 9.83 -15.31
N LEU A 438 -18.07 8.84 -15.68
CA LEU A 438 -17.16 8.97 -16.82
C LEU A 438 -17.90 9.18 -18.16
N ASP A 439 -19.10 8.61 -18.31
CA ASP A 439 -19.96 8.83 -19.48
C ASP A 439 -20.38 10.31 -19.60
N VAL A 440 -20.75 10.94 -18.49
CA VAL A 440 -21.14 12.36 -18.47
C VAL A 440 -19.93 13.26 -18.71
N LEU A 441 -18.79 12.97 -18.08
CA LEU A 441 -17.56 13.75 -18.25
C LEU A 441 -16.97 13.63 -19.66
N SER A 442 -17.04 12.45 -20.28
CA SER A 442 -16.59 12.23 -21.66
C SER A 442 -17.50 12.94 -22.67
N ALA A 443 -18.83 12.89 -22.47
CA ALA A 443 -19.77 13.64 -23.28
C ALA A 443 -19.57 15.17 -23.12
N PHE A 444 -19.34 15.64 -21.88
CA PHE A 444 -18.98 17.04 -21.62
C PHE A 444 -17.71 17.45 -22.36
N CYS A 445 -16.64 16.65 -22.29
CA CYS A 445 -15.40 16.90 -23.00
C CYS A 445 -15.63 17.00 -24.52
N ALA A 446 -16.44 16.10 -25.10
CA ALA A 446 -16.74 16.12 -26.53
C ALA A 446 -17.50 17.38 -26.95
N HIS A 447 -18.54 17.78 -26.20
CA HIS A 447 -19.29 19.00 -26.47
C HIS A 447 -18.48 20.27 -26.23
N TYR A 448 -17.60 20.27 -25.23
CA TYR A 448 -16.69 21.38 -24.97
C TYR A 448 -15.69 21.56 -26.12
N ALA A 449 -15.08 20.48 -26.61
CA ALA A 449 -14.16 20.51 -27.74
C ALA A 449 -14.85 20.88 -29.07
N ALA A 450 -16.14 20.61 -29.20
CA ALA A 450 -16.97 20.95 -30.35
C ALA A 450 -17.63 22.34 -30.23
N ASP A 451 -17.20 23.17 -29.28
CA ASP A 451 -17.73 24.52 -29.03
C ASP A 451 -19.24 24.58 -28.67
N GLY A 452 -19.86 23.45 -28.28
CA GLY A 452 -21.26 23.38 -27.88
C GLY A 452 -21.57 24.04 -26.52
N LEU A 453 -20.53 24.48 -25.79
CA LEU A 453 -20.61 25.00 -24.42
C LEU A 453 -20.03 26.42 -24.29
N GLN A 454 -20.23 27.28 -25.29
CA GLN A 454 -19.70 28.66 -25.30
C GLN A 454 -20.38 29.63 -24.31
N HIS A 455 -21.55 29.29 -23.77
CA HIS A 455 -22.37 30.18 -22.92
C HIS A 455 -22.76 29.51 -21.59
N LEU A 456 -21.75 29.13 -20.80
CA LEU A 456 -21.94 28.36 -19.57
C LEU A 456 -22.61 29.16 -18.46
N ALA A 457 -22.41 30.47 -18.40
CA ALA A 457 -23.08 31.32 -17.41
C ALA A 457 -24.58 31.45 -17.68
N ARG A 458 -25.05 31.09 -18.89
CA ARG A 458 -26.47 31.04 -19.27
C ARG A 458 -27.04 29.63 -19.18
N SER A 459 -26.20 28.61 -19.29
CA SER A 459 -26.55 27.24 -18.97
C SER A 459 -26.84 27.14 -17.46
N GLY A 460 -27.85 26.38 -17.04
CA GLY A 460 -28.26 26.26 -15.63
C GLY A 460 -27.20 25.69 -14.65
N LEU A 461 -25.93 25.60 -15.06
CA LEU A 461 -24.79 25.13 -14.27
C LEU A 461 -24.32 26.12 -13.20
N ALA A 462 -24.74 27.39 -13.24
CA ALA A 462 -24.34 28.38 -12.25
C ALA A 462 -24.99 28.14 -10.87
N GLY A 463 -24.31 28.56 -9.80
CA GLY A 463 -24.86 28.55 -8.44
C GLY A 463 -24.83 27.15 -7.79
N PRO A 464 -25.98 26.59 -7.35
CA PRO A 464 -26.00 25.33 -6.58
C PRO A 464 -25.53 24.11 -7.38
N ALA A 465 -25.67 24.13 -8.71
CA ALA A 465 -25.16 23.07 -9.58
C ALA A 465 -23.64 22.91 -9.45
N LEU A 466 -22.87 23.99 -9.28
CA LEU A 466 -21.41 23.92 -9.06
C LEU A 466 -21.04 23.17 -7.77
N LEU A 467 -21.84 23.32 -6.71
CA LEU A 467 -21.64 22.59 -5.46
C LEU A 467 -21.92 21.10 -5.65
N ASN A 468 -22.95 20.76 -6.42
CA ASN A 468 -23.27 19.38 -6.75
C ASN A 468 -22.16 18.75 -7.60
N ILE A 469 -21.59 19.48 -8.56
CA ILE A 469 -20.43 19.02 -9.36
C ILE A 469 -19.22 18.79 -8.45
N ALA A 470 -18.89 19.72 -7.55
CA ALA A 470 -17.77 19.57 -6.62
C ALA A 470 -17.91 18.28 -5.77
N ASN A 471 -19.11 18.04 -5.23
CA ASN A 471 -19.40 16.81 -4.47
C ASN A 471 -19.37 15.56 -5.37
N GLY A 472 -19.88 15.67 -6.58
CA GLY A 472 -19.88 14.60 -7.58
C GLY A 472 -18.47 14.14 -7.97
N LEU A 473 -17.55 15.08 -8.20
CA LEU A 473 -16.15 14.80 -8.54
C LEU A 473 -15.46 14.01 -7.42
N ARG A 474 -15.62 14.45 -6.16
CA ARG A 474 -15.09 13.73 -4.99
C ARG A 474 -15.72 12.35 -4.85
N ALA A 475 -17.03 12.25 -5.03
CA ALA A 475 -17.77 10.99 -4.88
C ALA A 475 -17.39 9.94 -5.94
N ALA A 476 -17.15 10.38 -7.18
CA ALA A 476 -16.76 9.54 -8.32
C ALA A 476 -15.28 9.10 -8.27
N GLN A 477 -14.45 9.71 -7.40
CA GLN A 477 -13.02 9.44 -7.25
C GLN A 477 -12.23 9.63 -8.55
N VAL A 478 -12.61 10.63 -9.35
CA VAL A 478 -11.95 10.95 -10.62
C VAL A 478 -10.54 11.52 -10.44
N GLY A 479 -10.09 11.81 -9.21
CA GLY A 479 -8.70 12.15 -8.91
C GLY A 479 -7.73 10.96 -8.98
N ARG A 480 -8.26 9.73 -9.03
CA ARG A 480 -7.47 8.51 -9.12
C ARG A 480 -7.37 8.01 -10.54
N ASP A 481 -6.14 7.88 -11.04
CA ASP A 481 -5.87 7.30 -12.35
C ASP A 481 -5.77 5.77 -12.27
N VAL A 482 -5.70 5.15 -13.45
CA VAL A 482 -5.55 3.71 -13.60
C VAL A 482 -4.56 3.46 -14.74
N THR A 483 -3.56 2.65 -14.44
CA THR A 483 -2.54 2.21 -15.39
C THR A 483 -2.48 0.69 -15.40
N THR A 484 -2.41 0.13 -16.60
CA THR A 484 -2.22 -1.30 -16.85
C THR A 484 -1.26 -1.43 -18.00
N ASP A 485 -0.30 -2.33 -17.87
CA ASP A 485 0.53 -2.75 -19.00
C ASP A 485 0.43 -4.26 -19.17
N ASN A 486 0.64 -4.74 -20.39
CA ASN A 486 0.65 -6.17 -20.66
C ASN A 486 2.10 -6.61 -20.70
N ASP A 487 2.58 -7.26 -19.63
CA ASP A 487 3.82 -8.02 -19.73
C ASP A 487 3.50 -9.32 -20.51
N PRO A 488 4.15 -9.59 -21.65
CA PRO A 488 3.95 -10.85 -22.38
C PRO A 488 4.41 -12.10 -21.61
N ARG A 489 5.00 -11.94 -20.41
CA ARG A 489 5.44 -13.06 -19.56
C ARG A 489 4.25 -13.71 -18.86
N GLU A 490 4.10 -15.02 -19.01
CA GLU A 490 3.02 -15.83 -18.39
C GLU A 490 3.01 -15.78 -16.84
N HIS A 491 4.17 -15.47 -16.23
CA HIS A 491 4.39 -15.47 -14.78
C HIS A 491 4.80 -14.10 -14.22
N GLY A 492 4.62 -13.05 -15.02
CA GLY A 492 4.96 -11.68 -14.64
C GLY A 492 3.84 -10.71 -14.95
N ALA A 493 3.87 -9.56 -14.30
CA ALA A 493 3.03 -8.44 -14.69
C ALA A 493 3.79 -7.13 -14.58
N HIS A 494 3.43 -6.17 -15.42
CA HIS A 494 4.06 -4.87 -15.46
C HIS A 494 3.01 -3.77 -15.44
N ALA A 495 3.30 -2.68 -14.76
CA ALA A 495 2.57 -1.43 -14.87
C ALA A 495 3.57 -0.30 -14.77
N HIS A 496 3.26 0.77 -15.47
CA HIS A 496 4.08 1.96 -15.40
C HIS A 496 3.19 3.17 -15.19
N TRP A 497 3.64 4.07 -14.33
CA TRP A 497 3.10 5.39 -14.17
C TRP A 497 4.08 6.40 -14.73
N ARG A 498 3.57 7.39 -15.44
CA ARG A 498 4.34 8.49 -15.97
C ARG A 498 3.70 9.78 -15.52
N ARG A 499 4.53 10.74 -15.12
CA ARG A 499 4.05 12.09 -14.86
C ARG A 499 3.34 12.61 -16.11
N PRO A 500 2.10 13.10 -15.99
CA PRO A 500 1.39 13.70 -17.11
C PRO A 500 2.22 14.82 -17.75
N SER A 501 2.18 14.95 -19.08
CA SER A 501 2.90 16.00 -19.81
C SER A 501 2.46 17.41 -19.41
N VAL A 502 1.18 17.55 -19.03
CA VAL A 502 0.62 18.77 -18.44
C VAL A 502 0.33 18.47 -16.97
N ASP A 503 1.15 18.97 -16.06
CA ASP A 503 0.87 18.86 -14.64
C ASP A 503 -0.22 19.87 -14.27
N LEU A 504 -1.38 19.38 -13.83
CA LEU A 504 -2.52 20.22 -13.46
C LEU A 504 -2.40 20.78 -12.04
N SER A 505 -1.46 20.28 -11.23
CA SER A 505 -1.18 20.75 -9.87
C SER A 505 0.33 20.93 -9.64
N PRO A 506 0.98 21.84 -10.39
CA PRO A 506 2.44 21.99 -10.39
C PRO A 506 3.03 22.51 -9.07
N GLN A 507 2.19 23.07 -8.18
CA GLN A 507 2.61 23.61 -6.87
C GLN A 507 2.65 22.55 -5.76
N SER A 508 2.08 21.38 -6.01
CA SER A 508 2.08 20.30 -5.04
C SER A 508 3.48 19.74 -4.85
N THR A 509 3.83 19.51 -3.60
CA THR A 509 5.02 18.74 -3.20
C THR A 509 4.64 17.43 -2.52
N GLU A 510 3.35 17.07 -2.51
CA GLU A 510 2.90 15.83 -1.88
C GLU A 510 3.25 14.62 -2.76
N PRO A 511 3.73 13.51 -2.16
CA PRO A 511 4.04 12.31 -2.90
C PRO A 511 2.77 11.67 -3.49
N VAL A 512 2.92 11.06 -4.66
CA VAL A 512 1.85 10.32 -5.35
C VAL A 512 1.75 8.93 -4.75
N ARG A 513 0.62 8.62 -4.13
CA ARG A 513 0.31 7.27 -3.65
C ARG A 513 -0.09 6.39 -4.82
N ALA A 514 0.61 5.28 -4.98
CA ALA A 514 0.30 4.25 -5.95
C ALA A 514 -0.12 2.95 -5.23
N VAL A 515 -1.21 2.35 -5.69
CA VAL A 515 -1.73 1.08 -5.21
C VAL A 515 -1.78 0.10 -6.37
N ALA A 516 -1.02 -0.97 -6.27
CA ALA A 516 -1.08 -2.08 -7.21
C ALA A 516 -1.95 -3.21 -6.67
N TYR A 517 -2.88 -3.64 -7.49
CA TYR A 517 -3.76 -4.76 -7.26
C TYR A 517 -3.33 -5.94 -8.12
N MET A 518 -3.23 -7.11 -7.48
CA MET A 518 -2.79 -8.36 -8.10
C MET A 518 -3.82 -9.43 -7.79
N ALA A 519 -4.40 -10.04 -8.83
CA ALA A 519 -5.19 -11.26 -8.70
C ALA A 519 -4.38 -12.44 -9.21
N LEU A 520 -3.92 -13.26 -8.28
CA LEU A 520 -3.16 -14.47 -8.55
C LEU A 520 -4.10 -15.66 -8.63
N ALA A 521 -3.87 -16.54 -9.60
CA ALA A 521 -4.63 -17.76 -9.73
C ALA A 521 -3.73 -18.93 -10.11
N ASP A 522 -4.23 -20.12 -9.81
CA ASP A 522 -3.71 -21.32 -10.43
C ASP A 522 -4.47 -21.56 -11.75
N GLU A 523 -3.74 -21.55 -12.85
CA GLU A 523 -4.25 -21.86 -14.17
C GLU A 523 -4.09 -23.32 -14.56
N ALA A 524 -3.28 -24.10 -13.84
CA ALA A 524 -3.14 -25.52 -14.11
C ALA A 524 -4.44 -26.26 -13.73
N PRO A 525 -5.19 -26.83 -14.69
CA PRO A 525 -6.35 -27.66 -14.37
C PRO A 525 -5.94 -28.96 -13.66
N ALA A 526 -4.66 -29.31 -13.68
CA ALA A 526 -4.14 -30.60 -13.27
C ALA A 526 -4.49 -30.99 -11.83
N LEU A 527 -4.45 -30.06 -10.85
CA LEU A 527 -4.68 -30.46 -9.47
C LEU A 527 -6.16 -30.75 -9.19
N ILE A 528 -7.08 -29.88 -9.61
CA ILE A 528 -8.52 -30.13 -9.39
C ILE A 528 -8.97 -31.37 -10.16
N GLU A 529 -8.41 -31.59 -11.35
CA GLU A 529 -8.68 -32.79 -12.14
C GLU A 529 -8.12 -34.05 -11.45
N SER A 530 -6.93 -33.98 -10.87
CA SER A 530 -6.37 -35.11 -10.11
C SER A 530 -7.18 -35.43 -8.85
N ILE A 531 -7.67 -34.42 -8.14
CA ILE A 531 -8.47 -34.60 -6.92
C ILE A 531 -9.86 -35.12 -7.27
N THR A 532 -10.50 -34.59 -8.33
CA THR A 532 -11.78 -35.12 -8.82
C THR A 532 -11.64 -36.57 -9.30
N ARG A 533 -10.58 -36.92 -10.03
CA ARG A 533 -10.29 -38.32 -10.40
C ARG A 533 -10.05 -39.20 -9.17
N MET A 534 -9.33 -38.71 -8.17
CA MET A 534 -9.13 -39.43 -6.90
C MET A 534 -10.46 -39.68 -6.18
N VAL A 535 -11.25 -38.64 -5.94
CA VAL A 535 -12.55 -38.75 -5.23
C VAL A 535 -13.51 -39.65 -6.02
N SER A 536 -13.55 -39.53 -7.35
CA SER A 536 -14.31 -40.45 -8.21
C SER A 536 -13.83 -41.89 -8.07
N GLY A 537 -12.51 -42.12 -8.05
CA GLY A 537 -11.92 -43.44 -7.83
C GLY A 537 -12.30 -44.04 -6.48
N LEU A 538 -12.24 -43.26 -5.40
CA LEU A 538 -12.69 -43.68 -4.06
C LEU A 538 -14.19 -43.96 -4.01
N THR A 539 -15.00 -43.15 -4.71
CA THR A 539 -16.46 -43.34 -4.79
C THR A 539 -16.78 -44.65 -5.52
N LEU A 540 -16.15 -44.89 -6.67
CA LEU A 540 -16.30 -46.14 -7.44
C LEU A 540 -15.81 -47.36 -6.67
N MET A 541 -14.76 -47.20 -5.87
CA MET A 541 -14.23 -48.25 -5.02
C MET A 541 -15.21 -48.64 -3.90
N VAL A 542 -15.76 -47.66 -3.16
CA VAL A 542 -16.76 -47.94 -2.12
C VAL A 542 -18.01 -48.57 -2.73
N LEU A 543 -18.45 -48.08 -3.89
CA LEU A 543 -19.54 -48.67 -4.66
C LEU A 543 -19.22 -50.11 -5.08
N GLY A 544 -18.02 -50.35 -5.61
CA GLY A 544 -17.56 -51.68 -6.05
C GLY A 544 -17.50 -52.69 -4.90
N ILE A 545 -16.96 -52.29 -3.75
CA ILE A 545 -16.92 -53.16 -2.56
C ILE A 545 -18.35 -53.44 -2.07
N GLY A 546 -19.20 -52.43 -1.93
CA GLY A 546 -20.59 -52.64 -1.47
C GLY A 546 -21.43 -53.51 -2.42
N THR A 547 -21.20 -53.38 -3.74
CA THR A 547 -21.88 -54.22 -4.75
C THR A 547 -21.37 -55.66 -4.75
N LEU A 548 -20.06 -55.88 -4.55
CA LEU A 548 -19.49 -57.22 -4.38
C LEU A 548 -20.01 -57.90 -3.11
N LEU A 549 -20.13 -57.17 -1.99
CA LEU A 549 -20.60 -57.72 -0.72
C LEU A 549 -22.10 -58.08 -0.71
N SER A 550 -22.92 -57.38 -1.51
CA SER A 550 -24.37 -57.66 -1.61
C SER A 550 -24.78 -58.53 -2.80
N GLY A 551 -23.83 -58.90 -3.67
CA GLY A 551 -24.12 -59.63 -4.91
C GLY A 551 -24.93 -58.83 -5.94
N GLY A 552 -25.04 -57.49 -5.80
CA GLY A 552 -25.83 -56.65 -6.70
C GLY A 552 -25.82 -55.16 -6.33
N ILE A 553 -26.64 -54.35 -7.00
CA ILE A 553 -26.77 -52.89 -6.75
C ILE A 553 -27.95 -52.58 -5.80
N ALA A 554 -28.75 -53.60 -5.45
CA ALA A 554 -29.97 -53.45 -4.66
C ALA A 554 -29.73 -52.74 -3.32
N TRP A 555 -28.57 -52.97 -2.68
CA TRP A 555 -28.18 -52.34 -1.41
C TRP A 555 -28.16 -50.80 -1.43
N LEU A 556 -28.14 -50.14 -2.61
CA LEU A 556 -28.27 -48.68 -2.69
C LEU A 556 -29.69 -48.18 -2.38
N TYR A 557 -30.71 -49.00 -2.67
CA TYR A 557 -32.11 -48.58 -2.72
C TYR A 557 -33.01 -49.40 -1.79
N SER A 558 -32.61 -50.62 -1.40
CA SER A 558 -33.35 -51.47 -0.47
C SER A 558 -32.86 -51.30 0.96
N SER A 559 -33.79 -51.25 1.91
CA SER A 559 -33.52 -51.48 3.34
C SER A 559 -33.38 -52.97 3.67
N GLU A 560 -33.73 -53.84 2.73
CA GLU A 560 -33.53 -55.28 2.81
C GLU A 560 -32.08 -55.60 2.48
N VAL A 561 -31.38 -56.13 3.47
CA VAL A 561 -29.97 -56.48 3.39
C VAL A 561 -29.88 -57.95 3.01
N SER A 562 -29.09 -58.27 1.97
CA SER A 562 -28.76 -59.65 1.61
C SER A 562 -28.06 -60.33 2.78
N GLU A 563 -28.47 -61.56 3.13
CA GLU A 563 -27.76 -62.37 4.12
C GLU A 563 -26.28 -62.51 3.70
N GLY A 564 -25.34 -62.15 4.59
CA GLY A 564 -23.90 -62.21 4.31
C GLY A 564 -23.25 -60.92 3.83
N PHE A 565 -23.83 -59.74 4.12
CA PHE A 565 -23.21 -58.45 3.77
C PHE A 565 -21.91 -58.18 4.55
N ALA A 566 -21.77 -58.72 5.78
CA ALA A 566 -20.52 -58.71 6.51
C ALA A 566 -19.46 -59.55 5.77
N PRO A 567 -18.30 -58.98 5.42
CA PRO A 567 -17.27 -59.71 4.69
C PRO A 567 -16.70 -60.85 5.53
N GLU A 568 -16.68 -62.07 4.99
CA GLU A 568 -15.93 -63.20 5.56
C GLU A 568 -14.42 -62.89 5.65
N GLN A 569 -13.94 -61.97 4.79
CA GLN A 569 -12.55 -61.49 4.74
C GLN A 569 -12.47 -59.98 5.05
N ALA A 570 -12.94 -59.57 6.24
CA ALA A 570 -12.89 -58.18 6.68
C ALA A 570 -11.49 -57.55 6.58
N ASP A 571 -10.44 -58.32 6.89
CA ASP A 571 -9.04 -57.88 6.84
C ASP A 571 -8.62 -57.43 5.42
N ALA A 572 -9.10 -58.12 4.38
CA ALA A 572 -8.80 -57.76 2.99
C ALA A 572 -9.49 -56.44 2.59
N VAL A 573 -10.74 -56.25 3.00
CA VAL A 573 -11.51 -55.03 2.74
C VAL A 573 -10.88 -53.83 3.46
N VAL A 574 -10.48 -54.01 4.73
CA VAL A 574 -9.79 -52.97 5.52
C VAL A 574 -8.45 -52.61 4.90
N ALA A 575 -7.64 -53.60 4.51
CA ALA A 575 -6.35 -53.37 3.87
C ALA A 575 -6.50 -52.54 2.58
N VAL A 576 -7.49 -52.88 1.76
CA VAL A 576 -7.80 -52.18 0.51
C VAL A 576 -8.28 -50.75 0.78
N LEU A 577 -9.21 -50.55 1.73
CA LEU A 577 -9.72 -49.22 2.13
C LEU A 577 -8.67 -48.30 2.76
N LEU A 578 -7.56 -48.82 3.26
CA LEU A 578 -6.46 -48.00 3.79
C LEU A 578 -5.35 -47.77 2.75
N LEU A 579 -5.02 -48.79 1.96
CA LEU A 579 -3.90 -48.74 1.01
C LEU A 579 -4.22 -47.88 -0.21
N VAL A 580 -5.43 -47.98 -0.76
CA VAL A 580 -5.81 -47.23 -1.96
C VAL A 580 -5.86 -45.71 -1.70
N PRO A 581 -6.53 -45.19 -0.65
CA PRO A 581 -6.50 -43.76 -0.36
C PRO A 581 -5.09 -43.25 -0.01
N GLY A 582 -4.30 -44.05 0.72
CA GLY A 582 -2.92 -43.71 1.06
C GLY A 582 -2.03 -43.55 -0.18
N LEU A 583 -2.14 -44.46 -1.14
CA LEU A 583 -1.38 -44.42 -2.39
C LEU A 583 -1.83 -43.27 -3.31
N LEU A 584 -3.13 -42.99 -3.38
CA LEU A 584 -3.66 -41.85 -4.13
C LEU A 584 -3.24 -40.51 -3.52
N LEU A 585 -3.26 -40.38 -2.19
CA LEU A 585 -2.82 -39.18 -1.48
C LEU A 585 -1.30 -38.94 -1.64
N ALA A 586 -0.49 -40.01 -1.59
CA ALA A 586 0.96 -39.90 -1.78
C ALA A 586 1.35 -39.43 -3.20
N ARG A 587 0.50 -39.67 -4.20
CA ARG A 587 0.70 -39.17 -5.57
C ARG A 587 0.19 -37.75 -5.79
N LEU A 588 -0.60 -37.20 -4.87
CA LEU A 588 -1.00 -35.79 -4.90
C LEU A 588 0.15 -34.95 -4.37
N ALA A 589 0.86 -34.26 -5.28
CA ALA A 589 1.85 -33.25 -4.90
C ALA A 589 1.12 -32.03 -4.28
N LEU A 590 0.84 -32.08 -2.97
CA LEU A 590 0.16 -31.00 -2.27
C LEU A 590 1.17 -29.90 -1.87
N PRO A 591 0.96 -28.64 -2.30
CA PRO A 591 1.87 -27.55 -1.97
C PRO A 591 1.83 -27.17 -0.48
N SER A 592 2.91 -26.54 0.01
CA SER A 592 3.04 -26.17 1.42
C SER A 592 1.93 -25.21 1.85
N THR A 593 1.42 -25.34 3.08
CA THR A 593 0.31 -24.50 3.61
C THR A 593 0.65 -23.01 3.70
N ARG A 594 1.95 -22.69 3.77
CA ARG A 594 2.47 -21.32 3.86
C ARG A 594 2.67 -20.66 2.49
N SER A 595 2.65 -21.44 1.41
CA SER A 595 2.72 -20.90 0.05
C SER A 595 1.38 -20.32 -0.40
N VAL A 596 1.44 -19.38 -1.34
CA VAL A 596 0.27 -18.83 -2.05
C VAL A 596 -0.54 -19.94 -2.72
N LEU A 597 0.16 -20.89 -3.38
CA LEU A 597 -0.46 -22.05 -4.01
C LEU A 597 -1.20 -22.94 -2.99
N GLY A 598 -0.61 -23.14 -1.81
CA GLY A 598 -1.26 -23.85 -0.71
C GLY A 598 -2.55 -23.19 -0.20
N GLN A 599 -2.67 -21.86 -0.31
CA GLN A 599 -3.91 -21.14 0.01
C GLN A 599 -4.95 -21.26 -1.12
N LEU A 600 -4.52 -21.12 -2.37
CA LEU A 600 -5.37 -21.34 -3.54
C LEU A 600 -5.97 -22.76 -3.54
N HIS A 601 -5.22 -23.74 -3.05
CA HIS A 601 -5.67 -25.14 -2.94
C HIS A 601 -6.22 -25.52 -1.58
N LYS A 602 -6.44 -24.58 -0.66
CA LYS A 602 -6.87 -24.91 0.71
C LYS A 602 -8.17 -25.71 0.74
N PHE A 603 -9.17 -25.30 -0.05
CA PHE A 603 -10.45 -26.00 -0.15
C PHE A 603 -10.28 -27.41 -0.75
N GLN A 604 -9.52 -27.52 -1.84
CA GLN A 604 -9.23 -28.80 -2.49
C GLN A 604 -8.50 -29.77 -1.56
N ARG A 605 -7.54 -29.28 -0.77
CA ARG A 605 -6.86 -30.05 0.27
C ARG A 605 -7.80 -30.51 1.36
N THR A 606 -8.75 -29.67 1.77
CA THR A 606 -9.77 -30.07 2.74
C THR A 606 -10.70 -31.14 2.18
N LEU A 607 -11.06 -31.07 0.89
CA LEU A 607 -11.85 -32.11 0.23
C LEU A 607 -11.07 -33.43 0.10
N ALA A 608 -9.80 -33.36 -0.31
CA ALA A 608 -8.92 -34.53 -0.37
C ALA A 608 -8.78 -35.19 1.02
N ALA A 609 -8.46 -34.41 2.05
CA ALA A 609 -8.36 -34.91 3.42
C ALA A 609 -9.69 -35.47 3.93
N ALA A 610 -10.82 -34.80 3.66
CA ALA A 610 -12.15 -35.29 4.05
C ALA A 610 -12.48 -36.62 3.38
N SER A 611 -12.16 -36.79 2.09
CA SER A 611 -12.40 -38.06 1.38
C SER A 611 -11.61 -39.22 1.99
N VAL A 612 -10.34 -38.98 2.37
CA VAL A 612 -9.51 -39.98 3.04
C VAL A 612 -10.04 -40.30 4.44
N VAL A 613 -10.43 -39.29 5.23
CA VAL A 613 -11.03 -39.48 6.55
C VAL A 613 -12.30 -40.32 6.48
N VAL A 614 -13.15 -40.10 5.49
CA VAL A 614 -14.38 -40.89 5.27
C VAL A 614 -14.03 -42.35 4.96
N THR A 615 -13.06 -42.62 4.08
CA THR A 615 -12.65 -43.98 3.76
C THR A 615 -11.95 -44.69 4.94
N THR A 616 -11.14 -43.97 5.72
CA THR A 616 -10.50 -44.52 6.92
C THR A 616 -11.53 -44.81 8.01
N ALA A 617 -12.51 -43.93 8.21
CA ALA A 617 -13.60 -44.16 9.15
C ALA A 617 -14.44 -45.39 8.74
N LEU A 618 -14.70 -45.55 7.44
CA LEU A 618 -15.36 -46.75 6.92
C LEU A 618 -14.53 -48.01 7.17
N ALA A 619 -13.21 -47.97 6.97
CA ALA A 619 -12.32 -49.10 7.25
C ALA A 619 -12.37 -49.51 8.74
N ILE A 620 -12.33 -48.54 9.65
CA ILE A 620 -12.47 -48.78 11.10
C ILE A 620 -13.83 -49.41 11.41
N ALA A 621 -14.90 -48.93 10.78
CA ALA A 621 -16.24 -49.45 10.99
C ALA A 621 -16.39 -50.90 10.49
N VAL A 622 -15.81 -51.24 9.33
CA VAL A 622 -15.78 -52.62 8.80
C VAL A 622 -15.03 -53.56 9.75
N GLY A 623 -13.97 -53.10 10.40
CA GLY A 623 -13.22 -53.89 11.38
C GLY A 623 -13.89 -54.05 12.75
N THR A 624 -14.95 -53.29 13.05
CA THR A 624 -15.56 -53.24 14.40
C THR A 624 -17.03 -53.68 14.44
N VAL A 625 -17.80 -53.40 13.38
CA VAL A 625 -19.23 -53.68 13.32
C VAL A 625 -19.48 -55.08 12.77
N ARG A 626 -20.26 -55.89 13.49
CA ARG A 626 -20.64 -57.28 13.09
C ARG A 626 -22.07 -57.41 12.56
N SER A 627 -22.83 -56.31 12.55
CA SER A 627 -24.22 -56.29 12.08
C SER A 627 -24.29 -55.93 10.60
N ASP A 628 -24.86 -56.82 9.78
CA ASP A 628 -25.07 -56.62 8.33
C ASP A 628 -25.86 -55.34 8.03
N VAL A 629 -26.87 -55.02 8.85
CA VAL A 629 -27.72 -53.84 8.68
C VAL A 629 -26.99 -52.54 8.99
N GLU A 630 -26.17 -52.54 10.04
CA GLU A 630 -25.37 -51.36 10.38
C GLU A 630 -24.25 -51.15 9.38
N MET A 631 -23.63 -52.23 8.89
CA MET A 631 -22.58 -52.17 7.90
C MET A 631 -23.10 -51.63 6.56
N ALA A 632 -24.25 -52.11 6.07
CA ALA A 632 -24.88 -51.58 4.86
C ALA A 632 -25.19 -50.08 4.97
N ARG A 633 -25.71 -49.62 6.12
CA ARG A 633 -25.96 -48.19 6.39
C ARG A 633 -24.68 -47.35 6.39
N LEU A 634 -23.59 -47.88 6.93
CA LEU A 634 -22.30 -47.19 6.94
C LEU A 634 -21.70 -47.05 5.54
N PHE A 635 -21.82 -48.08 4.69
CA PHE A 635 -21.45 -48.00 3.28
C PHE A 635 -22.31 -46.98 2.53
N GLN A 636 -23.63 -46.96 2.76
CA GLN A 636 -24.54 -45.97 2.18
C GLN A 636 -24.18 -44.54 2.61
N LEU A 637 -23.91 -44.34 3.91
CA LEU A 637 -23.51 -43.04 4.45
C LEU A 637 -22.17 -42.57 3.85
N ALA A 638 -21.16 -43.44 3.81
CA ALA A 638 -19.87 -43.12 3.22
C ALA A 638 -19.98 -42.78 1.73
N LEU A 639 -20.78 -43.56 0.97
CA LEU A 639 -21.04 -43.30 -0.44
C LEU A 639 -21.76 -41.94 -0.63
N ALA A 640 -22.79 -41.66 0.17
CA ALA A 640 -23.51 -40.39 0.11
C ALA A 640 -22.58 -39.19 0.40
N VAL A 641 -21.71 -39.30 1.42
CA VAL A 641 -20.73 -38.25 1.73
C VAL A 641 -19.73 -38.06 0.59
N LEU A 642 -19.21 -39.14 -0.01
CA LEU A 642 -18.30 -39.05 -1.15
C LEU A 642 -18.96 -38.43 -2.39
N ILE A 643 -20.23 -38.74 -2.67
CA ILE A 643 -21.00 -38.11 -3.75
C ILE A 643 -21.17 -36.60 -3.49
N VAL A 644 -21.44 -36.20 -2.24
CA VAL A 644 -21.51 -34.77 -1.87
C VAL A 644 -20.16 -34.08 -2.08
N ILE A 645 -19.05 -34.72 -1.70
CA ILE A 645 -17.70 -34.20 -1.96
C ILE A 645 -17.44 -34.05 -3.46
N LEU A 646 -17.84 -35.04 -4.27
CA LEU A 646 -17.71 -35.00 -5.73
C LEU A 646 -18.54 -33.87 -6.35
N PHE A 647 -19.78 -33.69 -5.89
CA PHE A 647 -20.63 -32.58 -6.31
C PHE A 647 -20.00 -31.23 -5.95
N CYS A 648 -19.43 -31.08 -4.75
CA CYS A 648 -18.68 -29.89 -4.36
C CYS A 648 -17.50 -29.60 -5.30
N CYS A 649 -16.77 -30.64 -5.74
CA CYS A 649 -15.68 -30.47 -6.71
C CYS A 649 -16.19 -30.00 -8.09
N LEU A 650 -17.31 -30.55 -8.57
CA LEU A 650 -17.94 -30.13 -9.84
C LEU A 650 -18.48 -28.70 -9.75
N CYS A 651 -19.10 -28.34 -8.62
CA CYS A 651 -19.51 -26.97 -8.35
C CYS A 651 -18.31 -26.00 -8.37
N GLU A 652 -17.16 -26.39 -7.81
CA GLU A 652 -15.93 -25.59 -7.87
C GLU A 652 -15.42 -25.42 -9.31
N PHE A 653 -15.48 -26.47 -10.13
CA PHE A 653 -15.10 -26.39 -11.55
C PHE A 653 -15.98 -25.40 -12.32
N TYR A 654 -17.30 -25.51 -12.18
CA TYR A 654 -18.26 -24.59 -12.82
C TYR A 654 -18.11 -23.16 -12.31
N ALA A 655 -17.96 -23.01 -11.00
CA ALA A 655 -17.67 -21.77 -10.30
C ALA A 655 -16.45 -21.02 -10.86
N ARG A 656 -15.32 -21.73 -11.06
CA ARG A 656 -14.09 -21.17 -11.65
C ARG A 656 -14.34 -20.71 -13.08
N ARG A 657 -15.09 -21.47 -13.87
CA ARG A 657 -15.43 -21.12 -15.27
C ARG A 657 -16.22 -19.82 -15.36
N VAL A 658 -17.25 -19.64 -14.53
CA VAL A 658 -18.07 -18.41 -14.53
C VAL A 658 -17.30 -17.20 -14.00
N HIS A 659 -16.40 -17.36 -13.03
CA HIS A 659 -15.68 -16.22 -12.44
C HIS A 659 -14.51 -15.71 -13.28
N ARG A 660 -14.00 -16.53 -14.20
CA ARG A 660 -12.99 -16.12 -15.19
C ARG A 660 -13.46 -14.93 -16.05
N SER A 661 -14.77 -14.69 -16.19
CA SER A 661 -15.31 -13.62 -17.04
C SER A 661 -15.45 -12.25 -16.36
N SER A 662 -15.03 -12.07 -15.09
CA SER A 662 -15.12 -10.76 -14.42
C SER A 662 -14.16 -9.72 -15.04
N SER A 663 -14.70 -8.56 -15.41
CA SER A 663 -13.99 -7.48 -16.12
C SER A 663 -13.18 -6.55 -15.20
N VAL A 664 -13.59 -6.39 -13.93
CA VAL A 664 -12.94 -5.47 -12.98
C VAL A 664 -12.61 -6.17 -11.67
N PRO A 665 -11.41 -5.91 -11.10
CA PRO A 665 -11.08 -6.28 -9.73
C PRO A 665 -12.11 -5.86 -8.68
N ARG A 666 -12.45 -6.75 -7.75
CA ARG A 666 -13.39 -6.47 -6.65
C ARG A 666 -12.69 -5.86 -5.43
N SER A 667 -11.84 -4.85 -5.60
CA SER A 667 -11.19 -4.15 -4.47
C SER A 667 -11.83 -2.79 -4.19
N ALA A 668 -11.84 -2.39 -2.92
CA ALA A 668 -12.25 -1.05 -2.50
C ALA A 668 -11.26 0.05 -2.95
N ARG A 669 -10.01 -0.33 -3.27
CA ARG A 669 -8.96 0.59 -3.76
C ARG A 669 -9.08 0.89 -5.25
N VAL A 670 -9.85 0.10 -6.00
CA VAL A 670 -10.18 0.39 -7.40
C VAL A 670 -11.07 1.63 -7.47
N PRO A 671 -10.72 2.63 -8.29
CA PRO A 671 -11.52 3.85 -8.42
C PRO A 671 -12.98 3.56 -8.76
N ARG A 672 -13.90 4.33 -8.15
CA ARG A 672 -15.34 4.18 -8.39
C ARG A 672 -15.72 4.38 -9.85
N TRP A 673 -15.17 5.41 -10.50
CA TRP A 673 -15.44 5.69 -11.92
C TRP A 673 -15.21 4.46 -12.82
N LEU A 674 -14.16 3.67 -12.58
CA LEU A 674 -13.86 2.47 -13.37
C LEU A 674 -14.86 1.34 -13.10
N ARG A 675 -15.24 1.15 -11.82
CA ARG A 675 -16.24 0.16 -11.41
C ARG A 675 -17.61 0.49 -12.01
N ASP A 676 -17.99 1.76 -12.01
CA ASP A 676 -19.26 2.24 -12.54
C ASP A 676 -19.30 2.10 -14.06
N ALA A 677 -18.23 2.48 -14.76
CA ALA A 677 -18.10 2.34 -16.22
C ALA A 677 -18.24 0.89 -16.70
N ARG A 678 -17.77 -0.09 -15.92
CA ARG A 678 -17.84 -1.53 -16.26
C ARG A 678 -18.97 -2.27 -15.53
N ARG A 679 -19.89 -1.56 -14.86
CA ARG A 679 -21.01 -2.12 -14.07
C ARG A 679 -20.58 -3.26 -13.14
N ALA A 680 -19.41 -3.13 -12.53
CA ALA A 680 -18.87 -4.14 -11.65
C ALA A 680 -19.80 -4.32 -10.42
N THR A 681 -19.98 -5.57 -9.97
CA THR A 681 -20.84 -5.89 -8.83
C THR A 681 -20.40 -5.11 -7.59
N ARG A 682 -21.34 -4.39 -6.95
CA ARG A 682 -21.08 -3.45 -5.83
C ARG A 682 -20.36 -4.03 -4.61
N ARG A 683 -20.22 -5.36 -4.50
CA ARG A 683 -19.63 -6.01 -3.33
C ARG A 683 -18.10 -6.05 -3.47
N THR A 684 -17.44 -5.09 -2.84
CA THR A 684 -15.98 -5.08 -2.65
C THR A 684 -15.56 -6.25 -1.76
N VAL A 685 -14.45 -6.87 -2.10
CA VAL A 685 -13.81 -7.95 -1.37
C VAL A 685 -12.54 -7.37 -0.72
N GLU A 686 -12.31 -7.70 0.54
CA GLU A 686 -11.04 -7.37 1.20
C GLU A 686 -9.91 -8.23 0.62
N PRO A 687 -8.72 -7.65 0.40
CA PRO A 687 -7.57 -8.40 -0.10
C PRO A 687 -7.20 -9.53 0.87
N ASP A 688 -6.62 -10.60 0.33
CA ASP A 688 -6.14 -11.70 1.17
C ASP A 688 -4.89 -11.29 1.94
N ASP A 689 -4.01 -10.52 1.29
CA ASP A 689 -2.81 -9.93 1.88
C ASP A 689 -2.58 -8.48 1.39
N PHE A 690 -2.07 -7.64 2.29
CA PHE A 690 -1.78 -6.23 2.05
C PHE A 690 -0.33 -5.93 2.44
N PHE A 691 0.43 -5.37 1.51
CA PHE A 691 1.81 -4.95 1.69
C PHE A 691 1.89 -3.43 1.61
N ASP A 692 2.43 -2.81 2.65
CA ASP A 692 2.53 -1.36 2.80
C ASP A 692 3.98 -0.92 2.75
N ALA A 693 4.34 -0.19 1.70
CA ALA A 693 5.67 0.35 1.45
C ALA A 693 5.71 1.89 1.50
N ARG A 694 4.66 2.55 2.02
CA ARG A 694 4.54 4.02 1.99
C ARG A 694 5.70 4.77 2.66
N ASP A 695 6.40 4.13 3.59
CA ASP A 695 7.52 4.74 4.32
C ASP A 695 8.90 4.40 3.71
N GLU A 696 8.97 3.77 2.52
CA GLU A 696 10.18 3.09 2.04
C GLU A 696 10.70 3.49 0.63
N VAL A 697 10.26 4.64 0.09
CA VAL A 697 10.71 5.16 -1.22
C VAL A 697 11.49 6.47 -1.10
#